data_AF-A0A497A577-F1
#
_entry.id   AF-A0A497A577-F1
#
_cell.length_a   1.000
_cell.length_b   1.000
_cell.length_c   1.000
_cell.angle_alpha   90.00
_cell.angle_beta   90.00
_cell.angle_gamma   90.00
#
_symmetry.space_group_name_H-M   'P 1'
#
loop_
_entity.id
_entity.type
_entity.pdbx_description
1 polymer ?
#
loop_
_entity_poly.entity_id
_entity_poly.type
_entity_poly.pdbx_seq_one_letter_code
_entity_poly.pdbx_strand_id
1 'polypeptide(L)'
;MKSEFLLAFNQICSERGLPGEVVLEALQTALVSAYRRDVGASTTQNITAKVDLQAGQVRIFVEKRVVETVINPDQEITLAEARAIQPNAEVGDVVMVESTPKDFGRIAAQTAKQVILQRIREAEREAQYTRYVQQEGEIVHGSVQSITPQAVRLYLEGTEAILPRSQQVPGERYTLHQRLRAYVLEVRKTGRGPQIIVSRSHKNMLRRLLELEVPEIFNGAVEIKAIAREAGSRSKVAVAARQPGVDPVGACVGMRGVRIQSIVNELGGEKIDIIEWSPDAATFIAKALSPAKVLSVQLEEDLVEGRTANVVVPDDQLSLAIGRAGQNARLAAKLTGWRIDIQSVTEAATWALRQVNEDPNVLPALGAVAELLPTVATILRRHEQEGLPYNSEELLTLRQVIEGVWGYYASIRNAERARRVAEEAARRVAIEAAEAKRRAAIEAALARIPPQAHGIPLTETGLSARVLGHLERAGLATVGDVMEHMAEGDEGLLKLDGIGPKSLAEIKRCIEALALPEVEEEEKAAPAEEEAVAKIEAEPEAVLPTEPAPEVPTEAVEVAPKIETPEVVEEAPAEEAGAEEVVTEAVSVAVEIPELSVEEEEEEEKIEVKPKKGRKRGRRRRRQLIYDEETGELIARRRHKKEEEEWEEYW
;
A
#
# COMPACT_ATOMS: atom_id res chain seq x y z
N MET A 1 -43.51 -1.27 43.70
CA MET A 1 -43.15 -0.13 42.82
C MET A 1 -41.71 -0.33 42.40
N LYS A 2 -41.40 -0.32 41.10
CA LYS A 2 -40.00 -0.31 40.64
C LYS A 2 -39.37 0.97 41.20
N SER A 3 -38.25 0.85 41.90
CA SER A 3 -37.54 1.99 42.48
C SER A 3 -37.26 3.03 41.39
N GLU A 4 -37.51 4.31 41.70
CA GLU A 4 -37.20 5.43 40.79
C GLU A 4 -35.73 5.40 40.35
N PHE A 5 -34.84 4.93 41.23
CA PHE A 5 -33.42 4.75 40.95
C PHE A 5 -33.16 3.67 39.88
N LEU A 6 -33.83 2.52 39.96
CA LEU A 6 -33.70 1.45 38.98
C LEU A 6 -34.18 1.90 37.59
N LEU A 7 -35.29 2.66 37.55
CA LEU A 7 -35.82 3.21 36.31
C LEU A 7 -34.84 4.22 35.70
N ALA A 8 -34.33 5.17 36.50
CA ALA A 8 -33.36 6.16 36.03
C ALA A 8 -32.04 5.52 35.58
N PHE A 9 -31.54 4.52 36.31
CA PHE A 9 -30.31 3.80 35.96
C PHE A 9 -30.44 3.08 34.62
N ASN A 10 -31.53 2.32 34.44
CA ASN A 10 -31.78 1.60 33.20
C ASN A 10 -32.05 2.55 32.03
N GLN A 11 -32.73 3.66 32.27
CA GLN A 11 -32.96 4.69 31.26
C GLN A 11 -31.63 5.28 30.76
N ILE A 12 -30.73 5.71 31.66
CA ILE A 12 -29.43 6.28 31.29
C ILE A 12 -28.58 5.23 30.54
N CYS A 13 -28.58 3.99 31.01
CA CYS A 13 -27.83 2.91 30.36
C CYS A 13 -28.36 2.64 28.95
N SER A 14 -29.69 2.61 28.78
CA SER A 14 -30.32 2.39 27.49
C SER A 14 -30.14 3.56 26.52
N GLU A 15 -30.30 4.80 26.96
CA GLU A 15 -30.15 6.00 26.11
C GLU A 15 -28.72 6.17 25.60
N ARG A 16 -27.72 5.74 26.38
CA ARG A 16 -26.29 5.91 26.07
C ARG A 16 -25.61 4.63 25.56
N GLY A 17 -26.35 3.54 25.37
CA GLY A 17 -25.82 2.28 24.86
C GLY A 17 -24.81 1.61 25.79
N LEU A 18 -24.94 1.80 27.10
CA LEU A 18 -24.05 1.23 28.11
C LEU A 18 -24.63 -0.07 28.69
N PRO A 19 -23.87 -1.17 28.73
CA PRO A 19 -24.30 -2.37 29.45
C PRO A 19 -24.36 -2.08 30.96
N GLY A 20 -25.54 -2.23 31.56
CA GLY A 20 -25.78 -1.87 32.96
C GLY A 20 -24.89 -2.62 33.95
N GLU A 21 -24.50 -3.86 33.64
CA GLU A 21 -23.59 -4.67 34.46
C GLU A 21 -22.21 -4.03 34.60
N VAL A 22 -21.63 -3.54 33.50
CA VAL A 22 -20.31 -2.88 33.49
C VAL A 22 -20.34 -1.57 34.27
N VAL A 23 -21.45 -0.83 34.20
CA VAL A 23 -21.63 0.41 34.98
C VAL A 23 -21.76 0.09 36.47
N LEU A 24 -22.47 -0.98 36.82
CA LEU A 24 -22.67 -1.40 38.21
C LEU A 24 -21.38 -1.90 38.85
N GLU A 25 -20.58 -2.69 38.14
CA GLU A 25 -19.27 -3.15 38.60
C GLU A 25 -18.30 -1.97 38.81
N ALA A 26 -18.28 -1.02 37.87
CA ALA A 26 -17.49 0.21 37.99
C ALA A 26 -17.92 1.05 39.19
N LEU A 27 -19.23 1.16 39.41
CA LEU A 27 -19.81 1.86 40.55
C LEU A 27 -19.36 1.21 41.87
N GLN A 28 -19.45 -0.11 42.00
CA GLN A 28 -19.00 -0.83 43.19
C GLN A 28 -17.51 -0.58 43.47
N THR A 29 -16.65 -0.68 42.46
CA THR A 29 -15.20 -0.45 42.59
C THR A 29 -14.87 0.98 43.02
N ALA A 30 -15.61 1.96 42.47
CA ALA A 30 -15.42 3.35 42.83
C ALA A 30 -15.94 3.68 44.24
N LEU A 31 -17.03 3.05 44.66
CA LEU A 31 -17.57 3.17 46.03
C LEU A 31 -16.60 2.59 47.06
N VAL A 32 -15.95 1.46 46.78
CA VAL A 32 -14.86 0.93 47.62
C VAL A 32 -13.73 1.95 47.77
N SER A 33 -13.35 2.58 46.66
CA SER A 33 -12.28 3.59 46.64
C SER A 33 -12.69 4.92 47.31
N ALA A 34 -13.97 5.27 47.29
CA ALA A 34 -14.52 6.41 48.04
C ALA A 34 -14.55 6.13 49.55
N TYR A 35 -14.99 4.93 49.94
CA TYR A 35 -14.99 4.48 51.34
C TYR A 35 -13.59 4.45 51.94
N ARG A 36 -12.60 3.90 51.21
CA ARG A 36 -11.19 3.89 51.64
C ARG A 36 -10.65 5.28 51.95
N ARG A 37 -11.02 6.28 51.15
CA ARG A 37 -10.62 7.68 51.36
C ARG A 37 -11.32 8.34 52.55
N ASP A 38 -12.58 8.00 52.78
CA ASP A 38 -13.40 8.59 53.84
C ASP A 38 -12.99 8.05 55.23
N VAL A 39 -12.74 6.75 55.33
CA VAL A 39 -12.45 6.06 56.60
C VAL A 39 -10.94 5.90 56.84
N GLY A 40 -10.09 6.19 55.84
CA GLY A 40 -8.64 6.01 55.95
C GLY A 40 -8.20 4.55 56.04
N ALA A 41 -9.03 3.63 55.54
CA ALA A 41 -8.79 2.19 55.59
C ALA A 41 -7.54 1.78 54.77
N SER A 42 -6.79 0.80 55.26
CA SER A 42 -5.54 0.35 54.61
C SER A 42 -5.82 -0.31 53.26
N THR A 43 -4.95 -0.08 52.27
CA THR A 43 -5.03 -0.67 50.93
C THR A 43 -5.06 -2.20 50.94
N THR A 44 -4.48 -2.82 51.96
CA THR A 44 -4.42 -4.28 52.16
C THR A 44 -5.72 -4.93 52.65
N GLN A 45 -6.73 -4.14 53.06
CA GLN A 45 -8.01 -4.70 53.50
C GLN A 45 -8.93 -4.94 52.30
N ASN A 46 -9.51 -6.15 52.22
CA ASN A 46 -10.53 -6.43 51.22
C ASN A 46 -11.84 -5.77 51.63
N ILE A 47 -12.33 -4.91 50.74
CA ILE A 47 -13.57 -4.16 50.92
C ILE A 47 -14.40 -4.39 49.68
N THR A 48 -15.66 -4.77 49.89
CA THR A 48 -16.61 -5.06 48.80
C THR A 48 -17.82 -4.16 48.96
N ALA A 49 -18.14 -3.37 47.94
CA ALA A 49 -19.38 -2.62 47.90
C ALA A 49 -20.44 -3.43 47.15
N LYS A 50 -21.64 -3.57 47.71
CA LYS A 50 -22.81 -4.09 47.02
C LYS A 50 -23.83 -2.97 46.87
N VAL A 51 -24.38 -2.85 45.66
CA VAL A 51 -25.42 -1.86 45.34
C VAL A 51 -26.69 -2.62 45.02
N ASP A 52 -27.74 -2.40 45.81
CA ASP A 52 -29.07 -2.91 45.53
C ASP A 52 -29.80 -1.92 44.62
N LEU A 53 -30.00 -2.31 43.36
CA LEU A 53 -30.70 -1.50 42.37
C LEU A 53 -32.19 -1.30 42.71
N GLN A 54 -32.84 -2.28 43.34
CA GLN A 54 -34.27 -2.20 43.68
C GLN A 54 -34.52 -1.31 44.89
N ALA A 55 -33.62 -1.30 45.86
CA ALA A 55 -33.75 -0.44 47.04
C ALA A 55 -33.02 0.91 46.89
N GLY A 56 -32.09 1.02 45.93
CA GLY A 56 -31.16 2.15 45.82
C GLY A 56 -30.18 2.23 46.99
N GLN A 57 -30.01 1.14 47.74
CA GLN A 57 -29.17 1.09 48.94
C GLN A 57 -27.76 0.60 48.60
N VAL A 58 -26.76 1.30 49.12
CA VAL A 58 -25.35 0.91 49.04
C VAL A 58 -24.95 0.31 50.37
N ARG A 59 -24.42 -0.91 50.35
CA ARG A 59 -23.85 -1.58 51.52
C ARG A 59 -22.37 -1.86 51.30
N ILE A 60 -21.56 -1.59 52.31
CA ILE A 60 -20.12 -1.84 52.26
C ILE A 60 -19.78 -2.94 53.25
N PHE A 61 -19.09 -3.95 52.75
CA PHE A 61 -18.58 -5.05 53.53
C PHE A 61 -17.06 -4.92 53.64
N VAL A 62 -16.54 -4.99 54.86
CA VAL A 62 -15.12 -4.90 55.16
C VAL A 62 -14.68 -6.22 55.77
N GLU A 63 -13.56 -6.75 55.31
CA GLU A 63 -12.95 -7.93 55.89
C GLU A 63 -12.36 -7.59 57.27
N LYS A 64 -12.83 -8.31 58.30
CA LYS A 64 -12.28 -8.23 59.67
C LYS A 64 -11.80 -9.61 60.12
N ARG A 65 -10.67 -9.64 60.82
CA ARG A 65 -10.09 -10.85 61.39
C ARG A 65 -10.73 -11.17 62.74
N VAL A 66 -11.12 -12.42 62.94
CA VAL A 66 -11.70 -12.90 64.19
C VAL A 66 -10.60 -13.10 65.22
N VAL A 67 -10.70 -12.38 66.35
CA VAL A 67 -9.77 -12.46 67.48
C VAL A 67 -10.54 -12.57 68.79
N GLU A 68 -9.86 -13.06 69.85
CA GLU A 68 -10.46 -13.13 71.18
C GLU A 68 -10.53 -11.75 71.85
N THR A 69 -9.49 -10.93 71.69
CA THR A 69 -9.41 -9.57 72.23
C THR A 69 -9.09 -8.58 71.11
N VAL A 70 -9.98 -7.63 70.88
CA VAL A 70 -9.84 -6.61 69.83
C VAL A 70 -8.84 -5.55 70.28
N ILE A 71 -7.78 -5.38 69.50
CA ILE A 71 -6.77 -4.32 69.64
C ILE A 71 -7.06 -3.21 68.62
N ASN A 72 -7.41 -3.58 67.39
CA ASN A 72 -7.75 -2.65 66.31
C ASN A 72 -9.21 -2.81 65.84
N PRO A 73 -10.14 -1.96 66.30
CA PRO A 73 -11.58 -2.07 65.98
C PRO A 73 -11.90 -2.03 64.48
N ASP A 74 -11.04 -1.42 63.67
CA ASP A 74 -11.23 -1.28 62.23
C ASP A 74 -10.87 -2.55 61.45
N GLN A 75 -10.05 -3.43 62.01
CA GLN A 75 -9.53 -4.63 61.33
C GLN A 75 -9.91 -5.94 62.01
N GLU A 76 -10.35 -5.88 63.27
CA GLU A 76 -10.60 -7.04 64.11
C GLU A 76 -12.04 -7.07 64.62
N ILE A 77 -12.57 -8.27 64.84
CA ILE A 77 -13.91 -8.52 65.37
C ILE A 77 -13.85 -9.64 66.42
N THR A 78 -14.72 -9.55 67.44
CA THR A 78 -14.79 -10.60 68.47
C THR A 78 -15.42 -11.87 67.89
N LEU A 79 -15.05 -13.04 68.43
CA LEU A 79 -15.63 -14.32 68.02
C LEU A 79 -17.17 -14.37 68.20
N ALA A 80 -17.70 -13.70 69.22
CA ALA A 80 -19.15 -13.62 69.46
C ALA A 80 -19.89 -12.86 68.34
N GLU A 81 -19.33 -11.71 67.92
CA GLU A 81 -19.91 -10.90 66.84
C GLU A 81 -19.68 -11.56 65.46
N ALA A 82 -18.53 -12.21 65.25
CA ALA A 82 -18.25 -12.96 64.04
C ALA A 82 -19.25 -14.11 63.84
N ARG A 83 -19.56 -14.87 64.91
CA ARG A 83 -20.55 -15.95 64.88
C ARG A 83 -21.98 -15.49 64.64
N ALA A 84 -22.30 -14.24 64.96
CA ALA A 84 -23.61 -13.66 64.66
C ALA A 84 -23.82 -13.41 63.16
N ILE A 85 -22.73 -13.20 62.41
CA ILE A 85 -22.74 -12.98 60.96
C ILE A 85 -22.55 -14.32 60.23
N GLN A 86 -21.58 -15.11 60.67
CA GLN A 86 -21.23 -16.40 60.09
C GLN A 86 -21.14 -17.47 61.19
N PRO A 87 -22.14 -18.36 61.33
CA PRO A 87 -22.25 -19.28 62.47
C PRO A 87 -21.05 -20.22 62.69
N ASN A 88 -20.30 -20.50 61.61
CA ASN A 88 -19.16 -21.41 61.61
C ASN A 88 -17.81 -20.69 61.75
N ALA A 89 -17.77 -19.42 62.18
CA ALA A 89 -16.52 -18.66 62.31
C ALA A 89 -15.68 -19.13 63.52
N GLU A 90 -14.38 -19.34 63.29
CA GLU A 90 -13.35 -19.69 64.28
C GLU A 90 -12.36 -18.54 64.53
N VAL A 91 -11.60 -18.61 65.63
CA VAL A 91 -10.55 -17.61 65.91
C VAL A 91 -9.46 -17.72 64.85
N GLY A 92 -9.13 -16.61 64.21
CA GLY A 92 -8.16 -16.56 63.11
C GLY A 92 -8.79 -16.46 61.72
N ASP A 93 -10.10 -16.73 61.57
CA ASP A 93 -10.82 -16.57 60.31
C ASP A 93 -11.01 -15.10 59.93
N VAL A 94 -11.37 -14.87 58.68
CA VAL A 94 -11.75 -13.56 58.13
C VAL A 94 -13.22 -13.55 57.77
N VAL A 95 -13.96 -12.55 58.27
CA VAL A 95 -15.40 -12.41 58.06
C VAL A 95 -15.70 -11.05 57.45
N MET A 96 -16.62 -11.02 56.49
CA MET A 96 -17.08 -9.78 55.86
C MET A 96 -18.16 -9.12 56.71
N VAL A 97 -17.83 -7.97 57.31
CA VAL A 97 -18.72 -7.24 58.22
C VAL A 97 -19.27 -6.02 57.51
N GLU A 98 -20.58 -5.77 57.61
CA GLU A 98 -21.17 -4.54 57.09
C GLU A 98 -20.69 -3.34 57.92
N SER A 99 -20.03 -2.39 57.26
CA SER A 99 -19.45 -1.20 57.90
C SER A 99 -19.85 0.09 57.17
N THR A 100 -21.10 0.17 56.70
CA THR A 100 -21.64 1.32 55.97
C THR A 100 -21.83 2.53 56.92
N PRO A 101 -21.14 3.66 56.71
CA PRO A 101 -21.34 4.87 57.52
C PRO A 101 -22.70 5.54 57.26
N LYS A 102 -23.26 6.24 58.25
CA LYS A 102 -24.59 6.88 58.15
C LYS A 102 -24.66 7.98 57.07
N ASP A 103 -23.59 8.75 56.89
CA ASP A 103 -23.51 9.82 55.88
C ASP A 103 -22.99 9.34 54.51
N PHE A 104 -22.69 8.05 54.38
CA PHE A 104 -22.08 7.50 53.18
C PHE A 104 -22.99 7.59 51.95
N GLY A 105 -24.31 7.72 52.13
CA GLY A 105 -25.26 7.92 51.04
C GLY A 105 -24.94 9.15 50.16
N ARG A 106 -24.52 10.27 50.77
CA ARG A 106 -24.16 11.49 50.01
C ARG A 106 -22.88 11.30 49.20
N ILE A 107 -21.87 10.69 49.82
CA ILE A 107 -20.57 10.39 49.20
C ILE A 107 -20.76 9.37 48.07
N ALA A 108 -21.59 8.36 48.31
CA ALA A 108 -21.96 7.35 47.33
C ALA A 108 -22.68 7.96 46.13
N ALA A 109 -23.63 8.86 46.35
CA ALA A 109 -24.33 9.55 45.26
C ALA A 109 -23.39 10.43 44.41
N GLN A 110 -22.50 11.19 45.04
CA GLN A 110 -21.51 12.02 44.33
C GLN A 110 -20.52 11.16 43.53
N THR A 111 -20.02 10.08 44.14
CA THR A 111 -19.14 9.11 43.50
C THR A 111 -19.85 8.43 42.33
N ALA A 112 -21.11 8.02 42.52
CA ALA A 112 -21.91 7.41 41.48
C ALA A 112 -22.09 8.33 40.28
N LYS A 113 -22.44 9.61 40.51
CA LYS A 113 -22.54 10.61 39.45
C LYS A 113 -21.23 10.72 38.66
N GLN A 114 -20.08 10.79 39.34
CA GLN A 114 -18.78 10.92 38.70
C GLN A 114 -18.43 9.68 37.86
N VAL A 115 -18.67 8.48 38.38
CA VAL A 115 -18.37 7.20 37.72
C VAL A 115 -19.27 6.97 36.53
N ILE A 116 -20.57 7.24 36.67
CA ILE A 116 -21.53 7.14 35.57
C ILE A 116 -21.13 8.12 34.46
N LEU A 117 -20.84 9.39 34.79
CA LEU A 117 -20.37 10.37 33.79
C LEU A 117 -19.05 9.95 33.12
N GLN A 118 -18.14 9.32 33.88
CA GLN A 118 -16.90 8.81 33.32
C GLN A 118 -17.15 7.64 32.36
N ARG A 119 -18.00 6.68 32.72
CA ARG A 119 -18.37 5.54 31.87
C ARG A 119 -19.10 5.99 30.61
N ILE A 120 -19.99 6.98 30.72
CA ILE A 120 -20.63 7.60 29.55
C ILE A 120 -19.57 8.17 28.61
N ARG A 121 -18.60 8.95 29.11
CA ARG A 121 -17.53 9.49 28.27
C ARG A 121 -16.64 8.41 27.65
N GLU A 122 -16.36 7.32 28.38
CA GLU A 122 -15.56 6.20 27.86
C GLU A 122 -16.28 5.50 26.72
N ALA A 123 -17.56 5.19 26.88
CA ALA A 123 -18.36 4.59 25.82
C ALA A 123 -18.57 5.53 24.62
N GLU A 124 -18.79 6.83 24.86
CA GLU A 124 -18.85 7.82 23.78
C GLU A 124 -17.55 7.84 22.97
N ARG A 125 -16.39 7.83 23.63
CA ARG A 125 -15.07 7.77 22.95
C ARG A 125 -14.89 6.48 22.16
N GLU A 126 -15.32 5.35 22.70
CA GLU A 126 -15.19 4.05 22.05
C GLU A 126 -16.13 3.91 20.85
N ALA A 127 -17.36 4.39 20.97
CA ALA A 127 -18.31 4.48 19.87
C ALA A 127 -17.78 5.38 18.75
N GLN A 128 -17.24 6.56 19.11
CA GLN A 128 -16.60 7.47 18.15
C GLN A 128 -15.41 6.83 17.44
N TYR A 129 -14.53 6.15 18.19
CA TYR A 129 -13.41 5.42 17.59
C TYR A 129 -13.91 4.39 16.58
N THR A 130 -14.88 3.56 16.98
CA THR A 130 -15.41 2.48 16.13
C THR A 130 -16.02 3.04 14.85
N ARG A 131 -16.76 4.16 14.95
CA ARG A 131 -17.33 4.87 13.78
C ARG A 131 -16.23 5.35 12.83
N TYR A 132 -15.22 6.05 13.32
CA TYR A 132 -14.23 6.69 12.46
C TYR A 132 -13.17 5.74 11.91
N VAL A 133 -12.89 4.62 12.59
CA VAL A 133 -12.04 3.56 12.03
C VAL A 133 -12.67 2.96 10.78
N GLN A 134 -13.99 2.79 10.76
CA GLN A 134 -14.70 2.32 9.55
C GLN A 134 -14.65 3.34 8.41
N GLN A 135 -14.49 4.63 8.74
CA GLN A 135 -14.36 5.73 7.79
C GLN A 135 -12.90 6.06 7.45
N GLU A 136 -11.94 5.24 7.86
CA GLU A 136 -10.55 5.41 7.46
C GLU A 136 -10.43 5.34 5.94
N GLY A 137 -9.81 6.35 5.36
CA GLY A 137 -9.72 6.48 3.92
C GLY A 137 -10.96 7.04 3.23
N GLU A 138 -11.94 7.57 3.96
CA GLU A 138 -13.09 8.30 3.41
C GLU A 138 -12.95 9.82 3.57
N ILE A 139 -13.83 10.57 2.91
CA ILE A 139 -13.95 12.02 3.07
C ILE A 139 -15.02 12.31 4.12
N VAL A 140 -14.65 13.08 5.13
CA VAL A 140 -15.55 13.59 6.16
C VAL A 140 -15.72 15.10 6.03
N HIS A 141 -16.89 15.59 6.45
CA HIS A 141 -17.18 17.02 6.51
C HIS A 141 -16.88 17.53 7.91
N GLY A 142 -16.21 18.67 8.01
CA GLY A 142 -15.92 19.30 9.30
C GLY A 142 -15.92 20.82 9.23
N SER A 143 -16.11 21.46 10.38
CA SER A 143 -15.99 22.91 10.53
C SER A 143 -14.76 23.29 11.32
N VAL A 144 -13.98 24.25 10.85
CA VAL A 144 -12.78 24.73 11.54
C VAL A 144 -13.16 25.36 12.89
N GLN A 145 -12.68 24.78 14.00
CA GLN A 145 -12.92 25.30 15.35
C GLN A 145 -11.80 26.20 15.82
N SER A 146 -10.54 25.79 15.60
CA SER A 146 -9.38 26.57 16.04
C SER A 146 -8.21 26.37 15.10
N ILE A 147 -7.43 27.44 14.93
CA ILE A 147 -6.28 27.48 14.04
C ILE A 147 -5.05 27.76 14.90
N THR A 148 -4.13 26.81 14.93
CA THR A 148 -2.85 26.93 15.64
C THR A 148 -1.72 26.85 14.60
N PRO A 149 -0.54 27.46 14.80
CA PRO A 149 0.55 27.40 13.81
C PRO A 149 1.03 25.98 13.44
N GLN A 150 0.77 24.99 14.31
CA GLN A 150 1.14 23.59 14.07
C GLN A 150 0.02 22.74 13.44
N ALA A 151 -1.24 23.05 13.74
CA ALA A 151 -2.38 22.25 13.30
C ALA A 151 -3.68 23.06 13.34
N VAL A 152 -4.61 22.68 12.48
CA VAL A 152 -5.99 23.15 12.48
C VAL A 152 -6.85 22.07 13.14
N ARG A 153 -7.72 22.44 14.07
CA ARG A 153 -8.73 21.53 14.64
C ARG A 153 -10.04 21.71 13.91
N LEU A 154 -10.55 20.61 13.37
CA LEU A 154 -11.86 20.52 12.75
C LEU A 154 -12.83 19.87 13.73
N TYR A 155 -14.01 20.44 13.86
CA TYR A 155 -15.14 19.78 14.48
C TYR A 155 -15.83 18.90 13.48
N LEU A 156 -15.87 17.62 13.80
CA LEU A 156 -16.72 16.63 13.14
C LEU A 156 -17.96 16.39 14.02
N GLU A 157 -18.85 15.51 13.58
CA GLU A 157 -20.07 15.15 14.32
C GLU A 157 -19.77 14.44 15.66
N GLY A 158 -19.52 15.24 16.71
CA GLY A 158 -19.31 14.76 18.08
C GLY A 158 -17.84 14.57 18.49
N THR A 159 -16.88 14.74 17.57
CA THR A 159 -15.44 14.60 17.84
C THR A 159 -14.63 15.70 17.16
N GLU A 160 -13.44 15.98 17.70
CA GLU A 160 -12.45 16.84 17.08
C GLU A 160 -11.46 16.03 16.24
N ALA A 161 -11.23 16.46 15.00
CA ALA A 161 -10.16 15.98 14.15
C ALA A 161 -9.03 17.02 14.07
N ILE A 162 -7.82 16.52 13.87
CA ILE A 162 -6.62 17.33 13.75
C ILE A 162 -6.15 17.26 12.31
N LEU A 163 -5.91 18.43 11.71
CA LEU A 163 -5.30 18.63 10.40
C LEU A 163 -3.88 19.20 10.61
N PRO A 164 -2.84 18.34 10.67
CA PRO A 164 -1.46 18.77 10.87
C PRO A 164 -0.95 19.63 9.73
N ARG A 165 0.03 20.50 9.98
CA ARG A 165 0.63 21.36 8.95
C ARG A 165 1.20 20.62 7.75
N SER A 166 1.73 19.41 7.93
CA SER A 166 2.23 18.57 6.83
C SER A 166 1.12 18.03 5.91
N GLN A 167 -0.10 17.95 6.44
CA GLN A 167 -1.28 17.43 5.75
C GLN A 167 -2.21 18.54 5.23
N GLN A 168 -1.84 19.81 5.44
CA GLN A 168 -2.49 20.98 4.89
C GLN A 168 -2.01 21.24 3.46
N VAL A 169 -2.87 21.87 2.65
CA VAL A 169 -2.49 22.29 1.30
C VAL A 169 -1.62 23.55 1.40
N PRO A 170 -0.42 23.57 0.80
CA PRO A 170 0.41 24.77 0.79
C PRO A 170 -0.32 25.95 0.14
N GLY A 171 -0.44 27.07 0.86
CA GLY A 171 -1.09 28.28 0.36
C GLY A 171 -2.60 28.38 0.62
N GLU A 172 -3.25 27.30 1.08
CA GLU A 172 -4.66 27.33 1.49
C GLU A 172 -4.80 28.11 2.82
N ARG A 173 -5.75 29.04 2.87
CA ARG A 173 -6.06 29.82 4.08
C ARG A 173 -7.32 29.29 4.73
N TYR A 174 -7.22 28.91 5.99
CA TYR A 174 -8.36 28.46 6.78
C TYR A 174 -8.96 29.63 7.57
N THR A 175 -10.28 29.72 7.61
CA THR A 175 -11.00 30.69 8.45
C THR A 175 -11.78 29.96 9.56
N LEU A 176 -12.00 30.63 10.69
CA LEU A 176 -12.79 30.05 11.78
C LEU A 176 -14.23 29.80 11.31
N HIS A 177 -14.81 28.67 11.73
CA HIS A 177 -16.14 28.19 11.33
C HIS A 177 -16.31 27.83 9.85
N GLN A 178 -15.25 27.89 9.05
CA GLN A 178 -15.27 27.42 7.68
C GLN A 178 -15.60 25.93 7.63
N ARG A 179 -16.56 25.55 6.78
CA ARG A 179 -16.84 24.16 6.47
C ARG A 179 -15.90 23.71 5.35
N LEU A 180 -15.26 22.57 5.55
CA LEU A 180 -14.37 21.97 4.55
C LEU A 180 -14.44 20.45 4.61
N ARG A 181 -14.15 19.81 3.48
CA ARG A 181 -14.02 18.35 3.39
C ARG A 181 -12.60 17.95 3.74
N ALA A 182 -12.40 16.85 4.45
CA ALA A 182 -11.07 16.34 4.75
C ALA A 182 -11.04 14.82 4.63
N TYR A 183 -9.91 14.30 4.15
CA TYR A 183 -9.67 12.86 4.04
C TYR A 183 -9.20 12.32 5.39
N VAL A 184 -9.86 11.29 5.91
CA VAL A 184 -9.41 10.61 7.14
C VAL A 184 -8.16 9.80 6.84
N LEU A 185 -7.02 10.22 7.37
CA LEU A 185 -5.72 9.58 7.13
C LEU A 185 -5.53 8.37 8.03
N GLU A 186 -5.76 8.54 9.33
CA GLU A 186 -5.61 7.51 10.36
C GLU A 186 -6.41 7.90 11.62
N VAL A 187 -6.88 6.91 12.37
CA VAL A 187 -7.58 7.10 13.64
C VAL A 187 -6.81 6.38 14.76
N ARG A 188 -6.27 7.14 15.72
CA ARG A 188 -5.48 6.60 16.84
C ARG A 188 -6.28 6.57 18.13
N LYS A 189 -6.19 5.50 18.90
CA LYS A 189 -6.68 5.48 20.30
C LYS A 189 -5.68 6.21 21.20
N THR A 190 -6.12 7.23 21.92
CA THR A 190 -5.32 7.87 22.97
C THR A 190 -6.08 7.84 24.30
N GLY A 191 -5.39 8.01 25.43
CA GLY A 191 -6.03 8.08 26.75
C GLY A 191 -7.02 9.24 26.93
N ARG A 192 -7.04 10.21 26.01
CA ARG A 192 -7.99 11.32 25.98
C ARG A 192 -9.14 11.14 24.98
N GLY A 193 -9.17 10.04 24.23
CA GLY A 193 -10.16 9.74 23.19
C GLY A 193 -9.54 9.40 21.84
N PRO A 194 -10.37 9.10 20.82
CA PRO A 194 -9.90 8.89 19.47
C PRO A 194 -9.29 10.19 18.94
N GLN A 195 -8.05 10.11 18.49
CA GLN A 195 -7.39 11.18 17.76
C GLN A 195 -7.53 10.89 16.26
N ILE A 196 -8.40 11.65 15.60
CA ILE A 196 -8.65 11.52 14.17
C ILE A 196 -7.68 12.47 13.46
N ILE A 197 -6.79 11.90 12.65
CA ILE A 197 -5.86 12.69 11.83
C ILE A 197 -6.43 12.75 10.43
N VAL A 198 -6.66 13.98 9.96
CA VAL A 198 -7.19 14.23 8.63
C VAL A 198 -6.16 14.92 7.74
N SER A 199 -6.37 14.84 6.44
CA SER A 199 -5.52 15.44 5.42
C SER A 199 -6.34 16.10 4.32
N ARG A 200 -5.83 17.22 3.81
CA ARG A 200 -6.30 17.81 2.53
C ARG A 200 -5.26 17.66 1.42
N SER A 201 -3.99 17.43 1.75
CA SER A 201 -2.90 17.28 0.77
C SER A 201 -2.71 15.86 0.23
N HIS A 202 -3.24 14.83 0.90
CA HIS A 202 -3.03 13.43 0.50
C HIS A 202 -3.65 13.10 -0.88
N LYS A 203 -3.00 12.22 -1.66
CA LYS A 203 -3.47 11.85 -3.02
C LYS A 203 -4.88 11.24 -3.04
N ASN A 204 -5.24 10.50 -1.98
CA ASN A 204 -6.55 9.87 -1.89
C ASN A 204 -7.69 10.86 -1.62
N MET A 205 -7.41 12.09 -1.18
CA MET A 205 -8.43 13.15 -1.14
C MET A 205 -8.98 13.39 -2.55
N LEU A 206 -8.10 13.52 -3.56
CA LEU A 206 -8.53 13.67 -4.94
C LEU A 206 -9.23 12.42 -5.47
N ARG A 207 -8.74 11.22 -5.12
CA ARG A 207 -9.39 9.95 -5.48
C ARG A 207 -10.84 9.90 -5.01
N ARG A 208 -11.07 10.16 -3.73
CA ARG A 208 -12.41 10.11 -3.12
C ARG A 208 -13.31 11.24 -3.63
N LEU A 209 -12.77 12.43 -3.92
CA LEU A 209 -13.56 13.49 -4.56
C LEU A 209 -14.03 13.08 -5.96
N LEU A 210 -13.17 12.44 -6.76
CA LEU A 210 -13.54 11.91 -8.07
C LEU A 210 -14.60 10.82 -7.96
N GLU A 211 -14.48 9.92 -6.99
CA GLU A 211 -15.50 8.89 -6.72
C GLU A 211 -16.86 9.48 -6.32
N LEU A 212 -16.88 10.59 -5.58
CA LEU A 212 -18.12 11.27 -5.18
C LEU A 212 -18.75 12.05 -6.34
N GLU A 213 -17.95 12.69 -7.20
CA GLU A 213 -18.42 13.57 -8.26
C GLU A 213 -18.73 12.82 -9.58
N VAL A 214 -18.07 11.69 -9.83
CA VAL A 214 -18.14 10.93 -11.10
C VAL A 214 -18.83 9.58 -10.86
N PRO A 215 -20.13 9.43 -11.19
CA PRO A 215 -20.88 8.19 -10.99
C PRO A 215 -20.26 6.99 -11.71
N GLU A 216 -19.62 7.21 -12.85
CA GLU A 216 -18.96 6.17 -13.65
C GLU A 216 -17.77 5.55 -12.91
N ILE A 217 -17.08 6.33 -12.07
CA ILE A 217 -16.01 5.82 -11.19
C ILE A 217 -16.62 5.07 -10.00
N PHE A 218 -17.66 5.63 -9.39
CA PHE A 218 -18.36 4.99 -8.27
C PHE A 218 -18.92 3.61 -8.62
N ASN A 219 -19.53 3.48 -9.81
CA ASN A 219 -20.08 2.22 -10.33
C ASN A 219 -19.01 1.27 -10.90
N GLY A 220 -17.75 1.70 -10.99
CA GLY A 220 -16.64 0.91 -11.53
C GLY A 220 -16.65 0.74 -13.06
N ALA A 221 -17.39 1.57 -13.79
CA ALA A 221 -17.34 1.63 -15.26
C ALA A 221 -16.03 2.28 -15.74
N VAL A 222 -15.51 3.24 -14.97
CA VAL A 222 -14.20 3.88 -15.15
C VAL A 222 -13.34 3.59 -13.92
N GLU A 223 -12.08 3.21 -14.15
CA GLU A 223 -11.12 2.91 -13.08
C GLU A 223 -10.01 3.96 -13.03
N ILE A 224 -9.69 4.45 -11.83
CA ILE A 224 -8.53 5.31 -11.62
C ILE A 224 -7.27 4.45 -11.41
N LYS A 225 -6.43 4.35 -12.45
CA LYS A 225 -5.18 3.57 -12.45
C LYS A 225 -4.09 4.20 -11.59
N ALA A 226 -3.87 5.51 -11.74
CA ALA A 226 -2.80 6.20 -11.02
C ALA A 226 -3.16 7.67 -10.74
N ILE A 227 -2.62 8.22 -9.64
CA ILE A 227 -2.75 9.63 -9.28
C ILE A 227 -1.37 10.14 -8.86
N ALA A 228 -0.89 11.17 -9.55
CA ALA A 228 0.27 11.95 -9.15
C ALA A 228 -0.19 13.34 -8.73
N ARG A 229 0.02 13.70 -7.46
CA ARG A 229 -0.50 14.94 -6.86
C ARG A 229 0.61 15.78 -6.25
N GLU A 230 0.66 17.06 -6.63
CA GLU A 230 1.35 18.12 -5.91
C GLU A 230 0.29 19.10 -5.38
N ALA A 231 -0.13 18.86 -4.13
CA ALA A 231 -1.29 19.50 -3.52
C ALA A 231 -1.25 21.05 -3.60
N GLY A 232 -2.38 21.63 -3.98
CA GLY A 232 -2.55 23.10 -4.10
C GLY A 232 -1.94 23.70 -5.37
N SER A 233 -1.31 22.89 -6.22
CA SER A 233 -0.69 23.37 -7.45
C SER A 233 -1.20 22.63 -8.67
N ARG A 234 -0.82 21.36 -8.84
CA ARG A 234 -1.20 20.56 -10.00
C ARG A 234 -1.24 19.06 -9.69
N SER A 235 -2.21 18.37 -10.27
CA SER A 235 -2.38 16.93 -10.19
C SER A 235 -2.61 16.33 -11.56
N LYS A 236 -2.13 15.10 -11.75
CA LYS A 236 -2.39 14.27 -12.92
C LYS A 236 -3.09 12.99 -12.48
N VAL A 237 -4.14 12.62 -13.18
CA VAL A 237 -4.97 11.44 -12.88
C VAL A 237 -5.06 10.58 -14.14
N ALA A 238 -4.65 9.33 -14.04
CA ALA A 238 -4.76 8.35 -15.12
C ALA A 238 -6.02 7.51 -14.93
N VAL A 239 -6.91 7.54 -15.93
CA VAL A 239 -8.20 6.84 -15.93
C VAL A 239 -8.30 5.88 -17.11
N ALA A 240 -8.91 4.71 -16.89
CA ALA A 240 -9.17 3.72 -17.92
C ALA A 240 -10.66 3.35 -17.91
N ALA A 241 -11.26 3.18 -19.08
CA ALA A 241 -12.61 2.61 -19.17
C ALA A 241 -12.53 1.08 -18.99
N ARG A 242 -13.40 0.53 -18.17
CA ARG A 242 -13.58 -0.91 -18.01
C ARG A 242 -14.68 -1.45 -18.93
N GLN A 243 -15.64 -0.60 -19.29
CA GLN A 243 -16.73 -0.93 -20.18
C GLN A 243 -16.50 -0.32 -21.57
N PRO A 244 -16.72 -1.08 -22.67
CA PRO A 244 -16.60 -0.54 -24.02
C PRO A 244 -17.67 0.52 -24.29
N GLY A 245 -17.32 1.55 -25.04
CA GLY A 245 -18.25 2.65 -25.39
C GLY A 245 -18.35 3.77 -24.35
N VAL A 246 -17.66 3.65 -23.21
CA VAL A 246 -17.54 4.74 -22.22
C VAL A 246 -16.24 5.49 -22.45
N ASP A 247 -16.31 6.81 -22.62
CA ASP A 247 -15.13 7.67 -22.63
C ASP A 247 -14.69 8.00 -21.19
N PRO A 248 -13.54 7.51 -20.72
CA PRO A 248 -13.11 7.73 -19.34
C PRO A 248 -12.73 9.18 -19.07
N VAL A 249 -12.21 9.92 -20.06
CA VAL A 249 -11.81 11.32 -19.87
C VAL A 249 -13.06 12.20 -19.86
N GLY A 250 -13.95 12.03 -20.84
CA GLY A 250 -15.21 12.77 -20.93
C GLY A 250 -16.11 12.58 -19.71
N ALA A 251 -16.22 11.35 -19.18
CA ALA A 251 -16.98 11.06 -17.97
C ALA A 251 -16.46 11.85 -16.74
N CYS A 252 -15.14 11.93 -16.58
CA CYS A 252 -14.51 12.61 -15.45
C CYS A 252 -14.57 14.15 -15.58
N VAL A 253 -14.45 14.67 -16.80
CA VAL A 253 -14.50 16.11 -17.07
C VAL A 253 -15.94 16.63 -16.97
N GLY A 254 -16.91 15.86 -17.46
CA GLY A 254 -18.31 16.25 -17.57
C GLY A 254 -18.57 17.29 -18.66
N MET A 255 -19.83 17.67 -18.86
CA MET A 255 -20.21 18.67 -19.86
C MET A 255 -19.45 19.98 -19.62
N ARG A 256 -18.66 20.41 -20.61
CA ARG A 256 -17.83 21.64 -20.55
C ARG A 256 -16.92 21.74 -19.32
N GLY A 257 -16.54 20.61 -18.70
CA GLY A 257 -15.64 20.62 -17.54
C GLY A 257 -16.32 20.96 -16.20
N VAL A 258 -17.66 20.96 -16.12
CA VAL A 258 -18.37 21.35 -14.88
C VAL A 258 -18.00 20.45 -13.68
N ARG A 259 -17.91 19.12 -13.89
CA ARG A 259 -17.59 18.17 -12.81
C ARG A 259 -16.16 18.39 -12.30
N ILE A 260 -15.19 18.46 -13.21
CA ILE A 260 -13.80 18.67 -12.81
C ILE A 260 -13.61 20.04 -12.14
N GLN A 261 -14.31 21.08 -12.60
CA GLN A 261 -14.23 22.41 -12.00
C GLN A 261 -14.77 22.44 -10.56
N SER A 262 -15.81 21.65 -10.24
CA SER A 262 -16.31 21.46 -8.86
C SER A 262 -15.19 20.95 -7.95
N ILE A 263 -14.45 19.93 -8.40
CA ILE A 263 -13.32 19.34 -7.67
C ILE A 263 -12.15 20.32 -7.55
N VAL A 264 -11.81 21.05 -8.63
CA VAL A 264 -10.77 22.09 -8.62
C VAL A 264 -11.09 23.17 -7.59
N ASN A 265 -12.35 23.61 -7.52
CA ASN A 265 -12.81 24.62 -6.57
C ASN A 265 -12.72 24.09 -5.13
N GLU A 266 -13.11 22.84 -4.88
CA GLU A 266 -12.99 22.19 -3.56
C GLU A 266 -11.53 22.08 -3.11
N LEU A 267 -10.58 21.89 -4.03
CA LEU A 267 -9.14 21.82 -3.73
C LEU A 267 -8.43 23.18 -3.73
N GLY A 268 -9.18 24.30 -3.79
CA GLY A 268 -8.62 25.64 -3.70
C GLY A 268 -7.89 26.10 -4.96
N GLY A 269 -8.32 25.64 -6.15
CA GLY A 269 -7.74 26.04 -7.44
C GLY A 269 -6.59 25.16 -7.92
N GLU A 270 -6.43 23.96 -7.35
CA GLU A 270 -5.46 22.97 -7.82
C GLU A 270 -5.78 22.55 -9.27
N LYS A 271 -4.83 22.69 -10.20
CA LYS A 271 -5.05 22.31 -11.61
C LYS A 271 -5.02 20.78 -11.76
N ILE A 272 -6.08 20.18 -12.30
CA ILE A 272 -6.17 18.72 -12.45
C ILE A 272 -6.18 18.37 -13.93
N ASP A 273 -5.21 17.56 -14.36
CA ASP A 273 -5.18 16.96 -15.69
C ASP A 273 -5.70 15.52 -15.62
N ILE A 274 -6.76 15.22 -16.38
CA ILE A 274 -7.27 13.86 -16.54
C ILE A 274 -6.69 13.30 -17.84
N ILE A 275 -6.05 12.14 -17.73
CA ILE A 275 -5.31 11.50 -18.81
C ILE A 275 -5.85 10.08 -18.99
N GLU A 276 -6.09 9.69 -20.24
CA GLU A 276 -6.44 8.32 -20.58
C GLU A 276 -5.21 7.41 -20.39
N TRP A 277 -5.37 6.39 -19.56
CA TRP A 277 -4.36 5.36 -19.36
C TRP A 277 -4.28 4.44 -20.58
N SER A 278 -3.06 4.08 -20.98
CA SER A 278 -2.79 3.12 -22.05
C SER A 278 -1.93 1.98 -21.51
N PRO A 279 -2.16 0.72 -21.94
CA PRO A 279 -1.27 -0.39 -21.63
C PRO A 279 0.11 -0.22 -22.29
N ASP A 280 0.18 0.45 -23.44
CA ASP A 280 1.45 0.84 -24.05
C ASP A 280 2.08 2.01 -23.30
N ALA A 281 3.28 1.78 -22.75
CA ALA A 281 4.01 2.74 -21.94
C ALA A 281 4.42 3.99 -22.74
N ALA A 282 4.81 3.83 -24.01
CA ALA A 282 5.21 4.97 -24.85
C ALA A 282 4.04 5.93 -25.07
N THR A 283 2.88 5.38 -25.46
CA THR A 283 1.63 6.13 -25.60
C THR A 283 1.19 6.76 -24.27
N PHE A 284 1.29 6.02 -23.16
CA PHE A 284 0.89 6.53 -21.85
C PHE A 284 1.78 7.69 -21.38
N ILE A 285 3.10 7.61 -21.56
CA ILE A 285 4.06 8.67 -21.24
C ILE A 285 3.80 9.91 -22.11
N ALA A 286 3.56 9.72 -23.41
CA ALA A 286 3.21 10.82 -24.31
C ALA A 286 1.94 11.54 -23.84
N LYS A 287 0.88 10.79 -23.50
CA LYS A 287 -0.36 11.35 -22.95
C LYS A 287 -0.15 12.01 -21.58
N ALA A 288 0.73 11.49 -20.74
CA ALA A 288 1.02 12.03 -19.41
C ALA A 288 1.68 13.41 -19.42
N LEU A 289 2.44 13.72 -20.47
CA LEU A 289 3.08 15.03 -20.68
C LEU A 289 2.14 16.11 -21.22
N SER A 290 0.89 15.74 -21.57
CA SER A 290 -0.17 16.68 -21.94
C SER A 290 -0.25 17.83 -20.91
N PRO A 291 -0.25 19.10 -21.36
CA PRO A 291 -0.64 19.59 -22.70
C PRO A 291 0.47 19.64 -23.77
N ALA A 292 1.72 19.28 -23.47
CA ALA A 292 2.79 19.29 -24.47
C ALA A 292 2.60 18.15 -25.48
N LYS A 293 2.77 18.46 -26.78
CA LYS A 293 2.76 17.47 -27.86
C LYS A 293 4.12 16.80 -27.93
N VAL A 294 4.11 15.49 -27.76
CA VAL A 294 5.31 14.66 -27.85
C VAL A 294 5.51 14.18 -29.27
N LEU A 295 6.76 14.19 -29.74
CA LEU A 295 7.09 13.68 -31.07
C LEU A 295 7.43 12.20 -31.00
N SER A 296 8.44 11.82 -30.22
CA SER A 296 8.83 10.42 -30.05
C SER A 296 9.12 10.12 -28.58
N VAL A 297 8.89 8.87 -28.19
CA VAL A 297 9.19 8.34 -26.87
C VAL A 297 10.01 7.08 -27.08
N GLN A 298 11.22 7.06 -26.54
CA GLN A 298 12.11 5.92 -26.56
C GLN A 298 12.23 5.36 -25.14
N LEU A 299 11.92 4.07 -25.00
CA LEU A 299 11.90 3.39 -23.71
C LEU A 299 13.21 2.65 -23.49
N GLU A 300 13.84 2.91 -22.36
CA GLU A 300 15.05 2.26 -21.90
C GLU A 300 14.79 1.60 -20.55
N GLU A 301 14.67 0.28 -20.54
CA GLU A 301 14.39 -0.48 -19.31
C GLU A 301 15.64 -1.17 -18.79
N ASP A 302 16.50 -0.49 -18.05
CA ASP A 302 17.70 -1.16 -17.54
C ASP A 302 17.41 -1.92 -16.24
N LEU A 303 17.88 -3.17 -16.19
CA LEU A 303 17.74 -4.06 -15.02
C LEU A 303 18.42 -3.48 -13.77
N VAL A 304 19.42 -2.61 -13.94
CA VAL A 304 20.23 -2.02 -12.86
C VAL A 304 19.87 -0.55 -12.61
N GLU A 305 19.70 0.25 -13.66
CA GLU A 305 19.49 1.71 -13.54
C GLU A 305 18.02 2.12 -13.44
N GLY A 306 17.11 1.19 -13.72
CA GLY A 306 15.66 1.39 -13.69
C GLY A 306 15.06 1.72 -15.05
N ARG A 307 13.78 2.10 -15.04
CA ARG A 307 13.01 2.42 -16.25
C ARG A 307 13.13 3.91 -16.59
N THR A 308 13.77 4.20 -17.71
CA THR A 308 13.99 5.56 -18.23
C THR A 308 13.31 5.72 -19.59
N ALA A 309 12.71 6.88 -19.83
CA ALA A 309 12.05 7.22 -21.08
C ALA A 309 12.63 8.52 -21.62
N ASN A 310 13.27 8.43 -22.78
CA ASN A 310 13.79 9.58 -23.52
C ASN A 310 12.68 10.12 -24.41
N VAL A 311 12.23 11.33 -24.11
CA VAL A 311 11.10 11.96 -24.78
C VAL A 311 11.57 13.15 -25.58
N VAL A 312 11.26 13.15 -26.87
CA VAL A 312 11.58 14.26 -27.77
C VAL A 312 10.35 15.11 -27.98
N VAL A 313 10.49 16.40 -27.74
CA VAL A 313 9.43 17.41 -27.91
C VAL A 313 9.91 18.53 -28.82
N PRO A 314 8.99 19.20 -29.55
CA PRO A 314 9.30 20.41 -30.29
C PRO A 314 9.97 21.47 -29.39
N ASP A 315 10.90 22.23 -29.94
CA ASP A 315 11.70 23.23 -29.21
C ASP A 315 10.83 24.29 -28.52
N ASP A 316 9.73 24.71 -29.14
CA ASP A 316 8.73 25.64 -28.59
C ASP A 316 7.96 25.04 -27.40
N GLN A 317 7.87 23.72 -27.32
CA GLN A 317 7.12 23.00 -26.29
C GLN A 317 8.00 22.43 -25.19
N LEU A 318 9.33 22.52 -25.30
CA LEU A 318 10.27 22.05 -24.29
C LEU A 318 9.96 22.63 -22.89
N SER A 319 9.75 23.94 -22.84
CA SER A 319 9.42 24.64 -21.59
C SER A 319 8.07 24.19 -21.00
N LEU A 320 7.09 23.89 -21.86
CA LEU A 320 5.77 23.41 -21.46
C LEU A 320 5.83 21.96 -20.95
N ALA A 321 6.61 21.11 -21.63
CA ALA A 321 6.81 19.71 -21.28
C ALA A 321 7.50 19.56 -19.94
N ILE A 322 8.55 20.35 -19.67
CA ILE A 322 9.23 20.40 -18.37
C ILE A 322 8.30 21.02 -17.30
N GLY A 323 7.66 22.14 -17.64
CA GLY A 323 6.79 22.91 -16.75
C GLY A 323 7.56 23.75 -15.72
N ARG A 324 6.83 24.59 -14.97
CA ARG A 324 7.41 25.47 -13.94
C ARG A 324 8.19 24.64 -12.91
N ALA A 325 9.49 24.89 -12.78
CA ALA A 325 10.39 24.14 -11.88
C ALA A 325 10.36 22.61 -12.09
N GLY A 326 10.11 22.15 -13.32
CA GLY A 326 10.03 20.72 -13.66
C GLY A 326 8.78 20.01 -13.17
N GLN A 327 7.73 20.75 -12.77
CA GLN A 327 6.53 20.17 -12.18
C GLN A 327 5.81 19.21 -13.13
N ASN A 328 5.66 19.55 -14.42
CA ASN A 328 4.91 18.71 -15.35
C ASN A 328 5.62 17.38 -15.60
N ALA A 329 6.93 17.42 -15.86
CA ALA A 329 7.78 16.24 -15.99
C ALA A 329 7.77 15.38 -14.73
N ARG A 330 7.87 15.99 -13.54
CA ARG A 330 7.87 15.25 -12.26
C ARG A 330 6.53 14.57 -11.98
N LEU A 331 5.42 15.23 -12.29
CA LEU A 331 4.08 14.64 -12.15
C LEU A 331 3.87 13.50 -13.14
N ALA A 332 4.31 13.66 -14.41
CA ALA A 332 4.26 12.59 -15.40
C ALA A 332 5.11 11.39 -14.96
N ALA A 333 6.35 11.61 -14.50
CA ALA A 333 7.23 10.55 -14.00
C ALA A 333 6.63 9.79 -12.80
N LYS A 334 6.02 10.51 -11.85
CA LYS A 334 5.30 9.89 -10.72
C LYS A 334 4.06 9.12 -11.15
N LEU A 335 3.38 9.57 -12.22
CA LEU A 335 2.16 8.95 -12.73
C LEU A 335 2.45 7.64 -13.47
N THR A 336 3.50 7.65 -14.30
CA THR A 336 3.88 6.49 -15.12
C THR A 336 4.82 5.53 -14.38
N GLY A 337 5.55 6.01 -13.38
CA GLY A 337 6.60 5.25 -12.70
C GLY A 337 7.92 5.19 -13.47
N TRP A 338 8.05 5.97 -14.57
CA TRP A 338 9.26 6.06 -15.38
C TRP A 338 10.06 7.32 -15.04
N ARG A 339 11.39 7.26 -15.09
CA ARG A 339 12.21 8.47 -15.20
C ARG A 339 11.99 9.03 -16.60
N ILE A 340 11.65 10.32 -16.71
CA ILE A 340 11.35 10.96 -17.99
C ILE A 340 12.42 12.02 -18.25
N ASP A 341 13.23 11.79 -19.26
CA ASP A 341 14.25 12.72 -19.73
C ASP A 341 13.73 13.39 -21.02
N ILE A 342 13.56 14.71 -20.96
CA ILE A 342 12.92 15.48 -22.03
C ILE A 342 14.01 16.24 -22.79
N GLN A 343 14.08 16.04 -24.11
CA GLN A 343 15.00 16.71 -25.01
C GLN A 343 14.24 17.46 -26.11
N SER A 344 14.84 18.53 -26.62
CA SER A 344 14.32 19.21 -27.79
C SER A 344 14.61 18.42 -29.07
N VAL A 345 13.88 18.67 -30.16
CA VAL A 345 14.15 18.01 -31.44
C VAL A 345 15.54 18.38 -31.95
N THR A 346 15.93 19.64 -31.80
CA THR A 346 17.26 20.12 -32.20
C THR A 346 18.35 19.36 -31.47
N GLU A 347 18.21 19.18 -30.16
CA GLU A 347 19.18 18.46 -29.33
C GLU A 347 19.25 16.98 -29.71
N ALA A 348 18.09 16.32 -29.82
CA ALA A 348 18.02 14.91 -30.18
C ALA A 348 18.53 14.62 -31.61
N ALA A 349 18.24 15.50 -32.57
CA ALA A 349 18.72 15.36 -33.95
C ALA A 349 20.24 15.62 -34.05
N THR A 350 20.76 16.60 -33.30
CA THR A 350 22.21 16.86 -33.24
C THR A 350 22.95 15.68 -32.63
N TRP A 351 22.42 15.10 -31.56
CA TRP A 351 22.94 13.86 -30.98
C TRP A 351 22.91 12.72 -32.01
N ALA A 352 21.80 12.52 -32.71
CA ALA A 352 21.66 11.46 -33.72
C ALA A 352 22.71 11.60 -34.84
N LEU A 353 22.89 12.80 -35.40
CA LEU A 353 23.91 13.06 -36.42
C LEU A 353 25.33 12.80 -35.91
N ARG A 354 25.59 13.15 -34.64
CA ARG A 354 26.89 12.89 -34.01
C ARG A 354 27.15 11.38 -33.88
N GLN A 355 26.17 10.62 -33.40
CA GLN A 355 26.28 9.16 -33.27
C GLN A 355 26.52 8.48 -34.62
N VAL A 356 25.83 8.92 -35.67
CA VAL A 356 26.04 8.44 -37.04
C VAL A 356 27.46 8.69 -37.55
N ASN A 357 28.10 9.79 -37.14
CA ASN A 357 29.49 10.10 -37.52
C ASN A 357 30.53 9.37 -36.65
N GLU A 358 30.23 9.12 -35.38
CA GLU A 358 31.14 8.45 -34.43
C GLU A 358 31.15 6.93 -34.62
N ASP A 359 29.98 6.32 -34.87
CA ASP A 359 29.81 4.87 -34.99
C ASP A 359 29.57 4.44 -36.45
N PRO A 360 30.55 3.78 -37.11
CA PRO A 360 30.44 3.36 -38.50
C PRO A 360 29.30 2.37 -38.79
N ASN A 361 28.83 1.66 -37.76
CA ASN A 361 27.80 0.62 -37.88
C ASN A 361 26.37 1.19 -37.89
N VAL A 362 26.16 2.45 -37.50
CA VAL A 362 24.84 3.07 -37.49
C VAL A 362 24.35 3.36 -38.91
N LEU A 363 25.23 3.86 -39.79
CA LEU A 363 24.90 4.22 -41.17
C LEU A 363 24.27 3.06 -41.96
N PRO A 364 24.88 1.85 -42.00
CA PRO A 364 24.26 0.70 -42.65
C PRO A 364 22.92 0.29 -42.02
N ALA A 365 22.78 0.40 -40.71
CA ALA A 365 21.58 -0.01 -39.99
C ALA A 365 20.37 0.90 -40.26
N LEU A 366 20.60 2.17 -40.61
CA LEU A 366 19.53 3.12 -40.93
C LEU A 366 18.82 2.84 -42.26
N GLY A 367 19.44 2.09 -43.18
CA GLY A 367 18.85 1.76 -44.48
C GLY A 367 18.34 3.00 -45.23
N ALA A 368 17.07 3.01 -45.62
CA ALA A 368 16.45 4.13 -46.36
C ALA A 368 16.43 5.45 -45.57
N VAL A 369 16.49 5.42 -44.24
CA VAL A 369 16.52 6.62 -43.40
C VAL A 369 17.83 7.39 -43.56
N ALA A 370 18.92 6.72 -43.98
CA ALA A 370 20.20 7.36 -44.22
C ALA A 370 20.14 8.45 -45.31
N GLU A 371 19.21 8.33 -46.28
CA GLU A 371 19.02 9.32 -47.34
C GLU A 371 18.50 10.67 -46.81
N LEU A 372 17.88 10.67 -45.62
CA LEU A 372 17.33 11.87 -44.98
C LEU A 372 18.38 12.66 -44.18
N LEU A 373 19.56 12.08 -43.91
CA LEU A 373 20.61 12.71 -43.09
C LEU A 373 21.08 14.07 -43.65
N PRO A 374 21.34 14.23 -44.97
CA PRO A 374 21.71 15.54 -45.52
C PRO A 374 20.60 16.58 -45.35
N THR A 375 19.35 16.15 -45.51
CA THR A 375 18.16 17.01 -45.35
C THR A 375 18.04 17.48 -43.91
N VAL A 376 18.20 16.58 -42.94
CA VAL A 376 18.22 16.92 -41.50
C VAL A 376 19.33 17.91 -41.18
N ALA A 377 20.55 17.70 -41.66
CA ALA A 377 21.65 18.65 -41.46
C ALA A 377 21.34 20.04 -42.05
N THR A 378 20.65 20.10 -43.18
CA THR A 378 20.22 21.36 -43.79
C THR A 378 19.13 22.04 -42.97
N ILE A 379 18.15 21.29 -42.49
CA ILE A 379 17.06 21.78 -41.62
C ILE A 379 17.63 22.40 -40.34
N LEU A 380 18.55 21.70 -39.65
CA LEU A 380 19.17 22.18 -38.41
C LEU A 380 19.97 23.47 -38.62
N ARG A 381 20.78 23.55 -39.70
CA ARG A 381 21.54 24.76 -40.03
C ARG A 381 20.64 25.95 -40.31
N ARG A 382 19.53 25.75 -41.02
CA ARG A 382 18.58 26.83 -41.29
C ARG A 382 17.88 27.29 -40.00
N HIS A 383 17.47 26.36 -39.14
CA HIS A 383 16.88 26.69 -37.84
C HIS A 383 17.84 27.48 -36.95
N GLU A 384 19.12 27.12 -36.92
CA GLU A 384 20.15 27.86 -36.16
C GLU A 384 20.34 29.31 -36.67
N GLN A 385 20.20 29.54 -37.98
CA GLN A 385 20.35 30.85 -38.58
C GLN A 385 19.11 31.73 -38.44
N GLU A 386 17.92 31.16 -38.63
CA GLU A 386 16.66 31.90 -38.72
C GLU A 386 15.89 31.96 -37.40
N GLY A 387 16.09 30.98 -36.49
CA GLY A 387 15.38 30.89 -35.21
C GLY A 387 13.86 30.66 -35.34
N LEU A 388 13.39 30.25 -36.52
CA LEU A 388 11.98 29.98 -36.80
C LEU A 388 11.58 28.58 -36.31
N PRO A 389 10.33 28.38 -35.83
CA PRO A 389 9.87 27.05 -35.42
C PRO A 389 9.84 26.08 -36.61
N TYR A 390 10.08 24.79 -36.33
CA TYR A 390 10.04 23.74 -37.33
C TYR A 390 8.65 23.54 -37.95
N ASN A 391 8.62 23.29 -39.25
CA ASN A 391 7.39 22.90 -39.94
C ASN A 391 7.03 21.42 -39.68
N SER A 392 5.77 21.04 -39.90
CA SER A 392 5.30 19.66 -39.68
C SER A 392 6.08 18.60 -40.48
N GLU A 393 6.45 18.89 -41.73
CA GLU A 393 7.24 17.99 -42.58
C GLU A 393 8.69 17.83 -42.09
N GLU A 394 9.26 18.94 -41.61
CA GLU A 394 10.61 18.96 -41.05
C GLU A 394 10.67 18.17 -39.75
N LEU A 395 9.67 18.34 -38.87
CA LEU A 395 9.53 17.56 -37.65
C LEU A 395 9.38 16.07 -37.93
N LEU A 396 8.68 15.69 -39.00
CA LEU A 396 8.53 14.29 -39.40
C LEU A 396 9.86 13.71 -39.90
N THR A 397 10.60 14.47 -40.70
CA THR A 397 11.93 14.07 -41.19
C THR A 397 12.93 13.92 -40.04
N LEU A 398 12.95 14.88 -39.12
CA LEU A 398 13.78 14.84 -37.91
C LEU A 398 13.41 13.64 -37.04
N ARG A 399 12.11 13.40 -36.81
CA ARG A 399 11.62 12.25 -36.05
C ARG A 399 12.11 10.93 -36.64
N GLN A 400 11.98 10.73 -37.95
CA GLN A 400 12.38 9.47 -38.61
C GLN A 400 13.86 9.16 -38.39
N VAL A 401 14.74 10.15 -38.55
CA VAL A 401 16.18 9.97 -38.31
C VAL A 401 16.47 9.68 -36.83
N ILE A 402 15.84 10.44 -35.92
CA ILE A 402 15.98 10.21 -34.48
C ILE A 402 15.53 8.79 -34.12
N GLU A 403 14.32 8.38 -34.51
CA GLU A 403 13.78 7.05 -34.21
C GLU A 403 14.62 5.93 -34.84
N GLY A 404 15.18 6.13 -36.03
CA GLY A 404 16.09 5.18 -36.65
C GLY A 404 17.36 4.96 -35.83
N VAL A 405 18.01 6.04 -35.40
CA VAL A 405 19.26 5.95 -34.60
C VAL A 405 18.98 5.35 -33.23
N TRP A 406 17.94 5.81 -32.54
CA TRP A 406 17.54 5.24 -31.26
C TRP A 406 17.13 3.76 -31.38
N GLY A 407 16.41 3.40 -32.44
CA GLY A 407 16.00 2.03 -32.74
C GLY A 407 17.19 1.09 -32.94
N TYR A 408 18.26 1.56 -33.59
CA TYR A 408 19.51 0.82 -33.71
C TYR A 408 20.13 0.54 -32.33
N TYR A 409 20.33 1.55 -31.48
CA TYR A 409 20.90 1.33 -30.15
C TYR A 409 19.99 0.47 -29.24
N ALA A 410 18.67 0.64 -29.35
CA ALA A 410 17.71 -0.21 -28.67
C ALA A 410 17.83 -1.67 -29.13
N SER A 411 18.04 -1.92 -30.42
CA SER A 411 18.23 -3.28 -30.94
C SER A 411 19.48 -3.97 -30.38
N ILE A 412 20.59 -3.23 -30.24
CA ILE A 412 21.82 -3.75 -29.63
C ILE A 412 21.58 -4.10 -28.16
N ARG A 413 21.03 -3.16 -27.39
CA ARG A 413 20.74 -3.37 -25.96
C ARG A 413 19.76 -4.52 -25.74
N ASN A 414 18.73 -4.63 -26.58
CA ASN A 414 17.76 -5.71 -26.50
C ASN A 414 18.38 -7.06 -26.84
N ALA A 415 19.29 -7.11 -27.82
CA ALA A 415 20.04 -8.32 -28.15
C ALA A 415 20.98 -8.74 -26.99
N GLU A 416 21.69 -7.79 -26.37
CA GLU A 416 22.51 -8.06 -25.19
C GLU A 416 21.67 -8.54 -24.01
N ARG A 417 20.51 -7.94 -23.78
CA ARG A 417 19.58 -8.37 -22.73
C ARG A 417 19.03 -9.76 -22.99
N ALA A 418 18.59 -10.04 -24.21
CA ALA A 418 18.09 -11.35 -24.60
C ALA A 418 19.16 -12.42 -24.37
N ARG A 419 20.43 -12.13 -24.66
CA ARG A 419 21.56 -13.02 -24.35
C ARG A 419 21.71 -13.25 -22.85
N ARG A 420 21.68 -12.21 -22.01
CA ARG A 420 21.78 -12.35 -20.54
C ARG A 420 20.61 -13.15 -19.96
N VAL A 421 19.39 -12.85 -20.37
CA VAL A 421 18.20 -13.57 -19.90
C VAL A 421 18.24 -15.04 -20.35
N ALA A 422 18.70 -15.31 -21.57
CA ALA A 422 18.88 -16.68 -22.06
C ALA A 422 19.97 -17.42 -21.25
N GLU A 423 21.06 -16.75 -20.89
CA GLU A 423 22.12 -17.32 -20.04
C GLU A 423 21.62 -17.63 -18.63
N GLU A 424 20.88 -16.71 -18.00
CA GLU A 424 20.26 -16.92 -16.69
C GLU A 424 19.21 -18.04 -16.72
N ALA A 425 18.38 -18.09 -17.75
CA ALA A 425 17.40 -19.15 -17.94
C ALA A 425 18.09 -20.51 -18.16
N ALA A 426 19.14 -20.57 -18.98
CA ALA A 426 19.93 -21.77 -19.20
C ALA A 426 20.60 -22.25 -17.90
N ARG A 427 21.12 -21.33 -17.08
CA ARG A 427 21.67 -21.64 -15.76
C ARG A 427 20.59 -22.23 -14.84
N ARG A 428 19.39 -21.67 -14.83
CA ARG A 428 18.28 -22.19 -14.02
C ARG A 428 17.88 -23.59 -14.46
N VAL A 429 17.73 -23.82 -15.76
CA VAL A 429 17.43 -25.15 -16.33
C VAL A 429 18.54 -26.15 -16.01
N ALA A 430 19.81 -25.75 -16.04
CA ALA A 430 20.92 -26.62 -15.68
C ALA A 430 20.89 -27.02 -14.20
N ILE A 431 20.53 -26.10 -13.30
CA ILE A 431 20.35 -26.39 -11.87
C ILE A 431 19.17 -27.35 -11.67
N GLU A 432 18.01 -27.05 -12.26
CA GLU A 432 16.83 -27.91 -12.18
C GLU A 432 17.10 -29.32 -12.75
N ALA A 433 17.83 -29.42 -13.86
CA ALA A 433 18.23 -30.70 -14.44
C ALA A 433 19.24 -31.46 -13.57
N ALA A 434 20.18 -30.77 -12.93
CA ALA A 434 21.12 -31.38 -11.98
C ALA A 434 20.39 -31.89 -10.73
N GLU A 435 19.42 -31.14 -10.21
CA GLU A 435 18.57 -31.57 -9.10
C GLU A 435 17.69 -32.77 -9.50
N ALA A 436 17.10 -32.76 -10.70
CA ALA A 436 16.31 -33.88 -11.21
C ALA A 436 17.17 -35.15 -11.37
N LYS A 437 18.39 -35.02 -11.92
CA LYS A 437 19.35 -36.13 -11.99
C LYS A 437 19.74 -36.63 -10.59
N ARG A 438 19.97 -35.73 -9.63
CA ARG A 438 20.25 -36.09 -8.24
C ARG A 438 19.07 -36.85 -7.61
N ARG A 439 17.83 -36.39 -7.81
CA ARG A 439 16.63 -37.07 -7.32
C ARG A 439 16.43 -38.44 -7.95
N ALA A 440 16.59 -38.55 -9.26
CA ALA A 440 16.50 -39.84 -9.96
C ALA A 440 17.60 -40.82 -9.49
N ALA A 441 18.81 -40.32 -9.22
CA ALA A 441 19.88 -41.15 -8.64
C ALA A 441 19.54 -41.62 -7.22
N ILE A 442 18.93 -40.76 -6.38
CA ILE A 442 18.45 -41.14 -5.05
C ILE A 442 17.34 -42.19 -5.16
N GLU A 443 16.37 -41.99 -6.04
CA GLU A 443 15.25 -42.94 -6.24
C GLU A 443 15.73 -44.30 -6.75
N ALA A 444 16.66 -44.31 -7.71
CA ALA A 444 17.31 -45.54 -8.18
C ALA A 444 18.12 -46.24 -7.08
N ALA A 445 18.81 -45.47 -6.22
CA ALA A 445 19.55 -46.03 -5.09
C ALA A 445 18.62 -46.60 -4.01
N LEU A 446 17.48 -45.95 -3.73
CA LEU A 446 16.44 -46.46 -2.84
C LEU A 446 15.81 -47.75 -3.39
N ALA A 447 15.54 -47.81 -4.70
CA ALA A 447 15.00 -49.02 -5.35
C ALA A 447 15.96 -50.22 -5.30
N ARG A 448 17.27 -49.97 -5.13
CA ARG A 448 18.29 -51.02 -5.00
C ARG A 448 18.35 -51.63 -3.60
N ILE A 449 17.71 -51.01 -2.60
CA ILE A 449 17.73 -51.50 -1.21
C ILE A 449 16.84 -52.75 -1.10
N PRO A 450 17.40 -53.92 -0.71
CA PRO A 450 16.60 -55.12 -0.55
C PRO A 450 15.57 -54.95 0.59
N PRO A 451 14.32 -55.43 0.43
CA PRO A 451 13.28 -55.29 1.47
C PRO A 451 13.64 -56.00 2.79
N GLN A 452 14.56 -56.96 2.74
CA GLN A 452 15.09 -57.66 3.92
C GLN A 452 15.94 -56.74 4.81
N ALA A 453 16.54 -55.66 4.26
CA ALA A 453 17.37 -54.73 5.01
C ALA A 453 16.57 -53.97 6.09
N HIS A 454 15.30 -53.65 5.84
CA HIS A 454 14.41 -53.03 6.85
C HIS A 454 14.03 -53.96 8.00
N GLY A 455 14.28 -55.27 7.86
CA GLY A 455 14.00 -56.26 8.90
C GLY A 455 15.15 -56.50 9.88
N ILE A 456 16.36 -55.98 9.60
CA ILE A 456 17.57 -56.24 10.39
C ILE A 456 17.80 -55.06 11.37
N PRO A 457 17.74 -55.28 12.69
CA PRO A 457 18.06 -54.27 13.68
C PRO A 457 19.55 -53.91 13.66
N LEU A 458 19.89 -52.63 13.82
CA LEU A 458 21.29 -52.18 13.83
C LEU A 458 22.14 -52.77 14.98
N THR A 459 21.50 -53.26 16.04
CA THR A 459 22.13 -53.95 17.18
C THR A 459 22.81 -55.25 16.78
N GLU A 460 22.41 -55.89 15.67
CA GLU A 460 22.94 -57.18 15.23
C GLU A 460 24.13 -57.05 14.26
N THR A 461 24.48 -55.82 13.86
CA THR A 461 25.44 -55.52 12.77
C THR A 461 26.89 -55.36 13.22
N GLY A 462 27.16 -55.48 14.53
CA GLY A 462 28.52 -55.39 15.08
C GLY A 462 29.14 -53.98 15.10
N LEU A 463 28.35 -52.93 14.88
CA LEU A 463 28.79 -51.53 14.97
C LEU A 463 29.26 -51.17 16.39
N SER A 464 30.24 -50.27 16.50
CA SER A 464 30.67 -49.76 17.80
C SER A 464 29.53 -49.02 18.52
N ALA A 465 29.47 -49.15 19.85
CA ALA A 465 28.43 -48.52 20.68
C ALA A 465 28.35 -47.00 20.49
N ARG A 466 29.46 -46.36 20.09
CA ARG A 466 29.50 -44.94 19.73
C ARG A 466 28.71 -44.66 18.46
N VAL A 467 29.00 -45.38 17.37
CA VAL A 467 28.34 -45.18 16.06
C VAL A 467 26.86 -45.55 16.16
N LEU A 468 26.53 -46.65 16.83
CA LEU A 468 25.16 -47.09 17.05
C LEU A 468 24.35 -46.05 17.83
N GLY A 469 24.90 -45.49 18.90
CA GLY A 469 24.24 -44.42 19.65
C GLY A 469 24.12 -43.08 18.90
N HIS A 470 24.91 -42.84 17.83
CA HIS A 470 24.71 -41.70 16.94
C HIS A 470 23.58 -41.97 15.91
N LEU A 471 23.51 -43.18 15.37
CA LEU A 471 22.46 -43.61 14.43
C LEU A 471 21.07 -43.68 15.10
N GLU A 472 20.99 -44.21 16.33
CA GLU A 472 19.73 -44.27 17.10
C GLU A 472 19.21 -42.87 17.46
N ARG A 473 20.10 -41.92 17.79
CA ARG A 473 19.72 -40.52 18.05
C ARG A 473 19.21 -39.82 16.81
N ALA A 474 19.65 -40.25 15.63
CA ALA A 474 19.12 -39.80 14.35
C ALA A 474 17.81 -40.51 13.95
N GLY A 475 17.33 -41.46 14.77
CA GLY A 475 16.09 -42.21 14.52
C GLY A 475 16.25 -43.40 13.57
N LEU A 476 17.48 -43.79 13.21
CA LEU A 476 17.77 -44.94 12.35
C LEU A 476 17.86 -46.18 13.23
N ALA A 477 16.91 -47.10 13.08
CA ALA A 477 16.81 -48.31 13.90
C ALA A 477 17.20 -49.57 13.13
N THR A 478 17.04 -49.54 11.81
CA THR A 478 17.25 -50.69 10.93
C THR A 478 18.36 -50.44 9.91
N VAL A 479 18.92 -51.53 9.35
CA VAL A 479 19.92 -51.44 8.27
C VAL A 479 19.32 -50.78 7.03
N GLY A 480 18.03 -51.00 6.75
CA GLY A 480 17.30 -50.33 5.69
C GLY A 480 17.33 -48.82 5.83
N ASP A 481 17.02 -48.28 7.02
CA ASP A 481 17.02 -46.84 7.26
C ASP A 481 18.43 -46.23 7.02
N VAL A 482 19.49 -46.94 7.42
CA VAL A 482 20.87 -46.49 7.17
C VAL A 482 21.19 -46.53 5.67
N MET A 483 20.73 -47.54 4.94
CA MET A 483 20.90 -47.65 3.49
C MET A 483 20.11 -46.58 2.73
N GLU A 484 18.93 -46.15 3.22
CA GLU A 484 18.17 -45.05 2.64
C GLU A 484 18.91 -43.72 2.76
N HIS A 485 19.51 -43.45 3.92
CA HIS A 485 20.35 -42.27 4.11
C HIS A 485 21.67 -42.35 3.32
N MET A 486 22.14 -43.55 2.98
CA MET A 486 23.27 -43.75 2.06
C MET A 486 22.88 -43.61 0.58
N ALA A 487 21.58 -43.69 0.24
CA ALA A 487 21.08 -43.48 -1.13
C ALA A 487 21.24 -42.04 -1.61
N GLU A 488 21.35 -41.07 -0.68
CA GLU A 488 21.77 -39.69 -0.96
C GLU A 488 23.28 -39.54 -1.26
N GLY A 489 24.02 -40.65 -1.24
CA GLY A 489 25.48 -40.70 -1.24
C GLY A 489 26.07 -40.64 0.17
N ASP A 490 27.41 -40.65 0.26
CA ASP A 490 28.14 -40.59 1.54
C ASP A 490 27.81 -39.33 2.36
N GLU A 491 27.40 -38.25 1.69
CA GLU A 491 26.98 -37.01 2.32
C GLU A 491 25.70 -37.16 3.17
N GLY A 492 24.79 -38.09 2.83
CA GLY A 492 23.54 -38.28 3.56
C GLY A 492 23.75 -38.72 5.00
N LEU A 493 24.72 -39.62 5.24
CA LEU A 493 25.12 -40.04 6.59
C LEU A 493 26.03 -39.02 7.29
N LEU A 494 26.87 -38.28 6.55
CA LEU A 494 27.77 -37.27 7.13
C LEU A 494 27.03 -36.03 7.66
N LYS A 495 25.80 -35.78 7.20
CA LYS A 495 24.92 -34.75 7.77
C LYS A 495 24.45 -35.06 9.19
N LEU A 496 24.56 -36.32 9.63
CA LEU A 496 24.11 -36.74 10.96
C LEU A 496 25.14 -36.37 12.04
N ASP A 497 24.65 -35.80 13.14
CA ASP A 497 25.49 -35.30 14.22
C ASP A 497 26.36 -36.39 14.86
N GLY A 498 27.67 -36.29 14.61
CA GLY A 498 28.71 -37.15 15.18
C GLY A 498 29.12 -38.35 14.32
N ILE A 499 28.63 -38.43 13.07
CA ILE A 499 29.14 -39.37 12.07
C ILE A 499 30.29 -38.70 11.30
N GLY A 500 31.52 -39.15 11.55
CA GLY A 500 32.70 -38.72 10.81
C GLY A 500 33.09 -39.73 9.72
N PRO A 501 34.15 -39.46 8.92
CA PRO A 501 34.61 -40.36 7.86
C PRO A 501 35.03 -41.74 8.38
N LYS A 502 35.52 -41.82 9.63
CA LYS A 502 35.86 -43.09 10.28
C LYS A 502 34.62 -43.91 10.62
N SER A 503 33.58 -43.27 11.14
CA SER A 503 32.28 -43.90 11.45
C SER A 503 31.59 -44.35 10.16
N LEU A 504 31.65 -43.56 9.09
CA LEU A 504 31.09 -43.92 7.79
C LEU A 504 31.80 -45.15 7.18
N ALA A 505 33.13 -45.21 7.26
CA ALA A 505 33.88 -46.39 6.80
C ALA A 505 33.56 -47.64 7.64
N GLU A 506 33.29 -47.49 8.94
CA GLU A 506 32.83 -48.56 9.81
C GLU A 506 31.43 -49.05 9.41
N ILE A 507 30.48 -48.13 9.17
CA ILE A 507 29.12 -48.44 8.70
C ILE A 507 29.16 -49.20 7.37
N LYS A 508 29.94 -48.71 6.39
CA LYS A 508 30.09 -49.37 5.08
C LYS A 508 30.62 -50.81 5.21
N ARG A 509 31.67 -51.01 6.01
CA ARG A 509 32.24 -52.34 6.23
C ARG A 509 31.26 -53.30 6.88
N CYS A 510 30.46 -52.84 7.84
CA CYS A 510 29.43 -53.65 8.48
C CYS A 510 28.29 -54.02 7.52
N ILE A 511 27.85 -53.09 6.68
CA ILE A 511 26.82 -53.34 5.66
C ILE A 511 27.32 -54.31 4.59
N GLU A 512 28.56 -54.16 4.11
CA GLU A 512 29.20 -55.09 3.17
C GLU A 512 29.36 -56.50 3.77
N ALA A 513 29.68 -56.61 5.06
CA ALA A 513 29.84 -57.89 5.75
C ALA A 513 28.53 -58.67 5.93
N LEU A 514 27.37 -58.02 5.85
CA LEU A 514 26.06 -58.66 5.95
C LEU A 514 25.65 -59.43 4.69
N ALA A 515 26.40 -59.30 3.59
CA ALA A 515 26.26 -60.07 2.35
C ALA A 515 24.80 -60.31 1.92
N LEU A 516 24.00 -59.23 1.93
CA LEU A 516 22.62 -59.25 1.48
C LEU A 516 22.57 -59.63 -0.02
N PRO A 517 21.63 -60.50 -0.46
CA PRO A 517 21.54 -60.90 -1.86
C PRO A 517 21.28 -59.67 -2.73
N GLU A 518 22.15 -59.43 -3.72
CA GLU A 518 21.89 -58.45 -4.77
C GLU A 518 20.61 -58.87 -5.52
N VAL A 519 19.71 -57.93 -5.74
CA VAL A 519 18.56 -58.17 -6.63
C VAL A 519 19.12 -58.40 -8.03
N GLU A 520 18.97 -59.61 -8.57
CA GLU A 520 19.38 -59.94 -9.94
C GLU A 520 18.68 -59.00 -10.93
N GLU A 521 19.46 -58.44 -11.85
CA GLU A 521 19.00 -57.57 -12.92
C GLU A 521 18.04 -58.32 -13.86
N GLU A 522 16.81 -57.81 -14.05
CA GLU A 522 16.21 -57.92 -15.37
C GLU A 522 16.88 -56.86 -16.26
N GLU A 523 17.79 -57.35 -17.10
CA GLU A 523 18.36 -56.67 -18.25
C GLU A 523 17.23 -56.05 -19.11
N LYS A 524 16.90 -54.77 -18.87
CA LYS A 524 16.20 -53.96 -19.86
C LYS A 524 17.24 -53.19 -20.68
N ALA A 525 17.58 -53.84 -21.79
CA ALA A 525 18.13 -53.33 -23.03
C ALA A 525 18.52 -51.84 -23.04
N ALA A 526 19.83 -51.60 -23.12
CA ALA A 526 20.36 -50.40 -23.74
C ALA A 526 19.86 -50.28 -25.20
N PRO A 527 19.45 -49.09 -25.68
CA PRO A 527 19.55 -48.81 -27.10
C PRO A 527 21.00 -48.41 -27.42
N ALA A 528 21.46 -48.96 -28.55
CA ALA A 528 22.80 -48.86 -29.10
C ALA A 528 23.38 -47.44 -29.16
N GLU A 529 24.68 -47.33 -28.88
CA GLU A 529 25.53 -46.31 -29.46
C GLU A 529 25.72 -46.63 -30.96
N GLU A 530 25.30 -45.73 -31.83
CA GLU A 530 25.90 -45.56 -33.16
C GLU A 530 26.65 -44.23 -33.16
N GLU A 531 27.96 -44.30 -33.37
CA GLU A 531 28.84 -43.17 -33.61
C GLU A 531 28.49 -42.45 -34.92
N ALA A 532 28.40 -41.11 -34.89
CA ALA A 532 28.81 -40.29 -36.03
C ALA A 532 29.21 -38.88 -35.58
N VAL A 533 30.51 -38.59 -35.69
CA VAL A 533 31.11 -37.26 -35.57
C VAL A 533 30.75 -36.43 -36.80
N ALA A 534 30.14 -35.25 -36.65
CA ALA A 534 30.30 -34.13 -37.58
C ALA A 534 29.85 -32.78 -37.00
N LYS A 535 30.75 -31.79 -37.08
CA LYS A 535 30.50 -30.34 -37.02
C LYS A 535 29.34 -29.91 -37.94
N ILE A 536 28.56 -28.91 -37.53
CA ILE A 536 27.88 -27.86 -38.34
C ILE A 536 27.45 -26.77 -37.31
N GLU A 537 28.16 -25.64 -37.19
CA GLU A 537 27.81 -24.32 -37.77
C GLU A 537 26.30 -24.01 -37.82
N ALA A 538 25.85 -23.09 -36.96
CA ALA A 538 24.49 -22.59 -36.91
C ALA A 538 24.35 -21.31 -37.73
N GLU A 539 23.52 -21.37 -38.77
CA GLU A 539 22.52 -20.38 -39.27
C GLU A 539 22.10 -20.78 -40.71
N PRO A 540 20.97 -20.31 -41.25
CA PRO A 540 19.61 -20.28 -40.72
C PRO A 540 18.61 -20.97 -41.70
N GLU A 541 17.56 -21.63 -41.21
CA GLU A 541 16.57 -22.24 -42.11
C GLU A 541 15.43 -21.27 -42.44
N ALA A 542 15.43 -20.84 -43.70
CA ALA A 542 14.34 -20.15 -44.37
C ALA A 542 13.26 -21.14 -44.82
N VAL A 543 12.02 -20.72 -44.61
CA VAL A 543 10.77 -20.97 -45.36
C VAL A 543 10.89 -21.81 -46.63
N LEU A 544 9.93 -22.75 -46.82
CA LEU A 544 9.13 -23.04 -48.04
C LEU A 544 8.30 -24.34 -47.81
N PRO A 545 7.31 -24.71 -48.66
CA PRO A 545 6.01 -24.08 -48.87
C PRO A 545 4.84 -25.07 -48.61
N THR A 546 3.64 -24.52 -48.44
CA THR A 546 2.35 -25.23 -48.43
C THR A 546 1.93 -25.70 -49.83
N GLU A 547 1.40 -26.93 -49.92
CA GLU A 547 0.55 -27.40 -51.03
C GLU A 547 -0.53 -28.40 -50.53
N PRO A 548 -1.62 -28.63 -51.28
CA PRO A 548 -2.97 -28.49 -50.78
C PRO A 548 -3.75 -29.82 -50.63
N ALA A 549 -4.89 -29.75 -49.96
CA ALA A 549 -5.89 -30.84 -49.89
C ALA A 549 -7.19 -30.43 -50.64
N PRO A 550 -7.99 -31.39 -51.13
CA PRO A 550 -8.74 -31.27 -52.38
C PRO A 550 -10.23 -30.87 -52.24
N GLU A 551 -10.78 -30.30 -53.32
CA GLU A 551 -12.21 -30.18 -53.68
C GLU A 551 -12.78 -31.58 -54.06
N VAL A 552 -14.07 -31.96 -54.07
CA VAL A 552 -15.44 -31.40 -54.23
C VAL A 552 -16.41 -32.54 -53.70
N PRO A 553 -17.79 -32.51 -53.68
CA PRO A 553 -18.72 -31.62 -54.37
C PRO A 553 -19.98 -31.11 -53.60
N THR A 554 -20.59 -30.16 -54.29
CA THR A 554 -21.88 -29.48 -54.18
C THR A 554 -23.12 -30.37 -53.98
N GLU A 555 -24.09 -29.85 -53.21
CA GLU A 555 -25.51 -29.93 -53.56
C GLU A 555 -26.25 -28.67 -53.05
N ALA A 556 -27.18 -28.19 -53.88
CA ALA A 556 -27.84 -26.90 -53.80
C ALA A 556 -29.19 -26.97 -53.07
N VAL A 557 -29.59 -25.91 -52.37
CA VAL A 557 -31.00 -25.50 -52.25
C VAL A 557 -31.07 -23.97 -52.19
N GLU A 558 -31.85 -23.40 -53.12
CA GLU A 558 -32.22 -22.00 -53.26
C GLU A 558 -33.06 -21.49 -52.08
N VAL A 559 -33.10 -20.16 -51.87
CA VAL A 559 -34.29 -19.30 -51.83
C VAL A 559 -33.95 -17.97 -51.14
N ALA A 560 -33.91 -16.91 -51.94
CA ALA A 560 -34.35 -15.56 -51.57
C ALA A 560 -35.69 -15.30 -52.31
N PRO A 561 -36.44 -14.20 -52.13
CA PRO A 561 -36.22 -13.03 -51.27
C PRO A 561 -37.49 -12.63 -50.47
N LYS A 562 -37.43 -11.55 -49.67
CA LYS A 562 -38.65 -10.82 -49.31
C LYS A 562 -38.40 -9.32 -49.18
N ILE A 563 -38.96 -8.58 -50.13
CA ILE A 563 -39.34 -7.17 -50.04
C ILE A 563 -40.85 -7.17 -49.82
N GLU A 564 -41.37 -6.33 -48.93
CA GLU A 564 -42.62 -5.55 -49.09
C GLU A 564 -42.93 -4.75 -47.82
N THR A 565 -43.03 -3.43 -47.98
CA THR A 565 -43.87 -2.53 -47.18
C THR A 565 -45.35 -2.72 -47.58
N PRO A 566 -46.35 -2.39 -46.73
CA PRO A 566 -47.01 -1.09 -46.91
C PRO A 566 -47.63 -0.42 -45.65
N GLU A 567 -47.82 0.89 -45.79
CA GLU A 567 -48.94 1.79 -45.40
C GLU A 567 -49.70 1.77 -44.05
N VAL A 568 -49.75 2.99 -43.47
CA VAL A 568 -50.90 3.82 -43.03
C VAL A 568 -51.90 3.27 -41.99
N VAL A 569 -51.99 3.97 -40.85
CA VAL A 569 -53.27 4.39 -40.23
C VAL A 569 -53.10 5.78 -39.60
N GLU A 570 -53.86 6.76 -40.09
CA GLU A 570 -54.23 8.00 -39.40
C GLU A 570 -55.24 7.70 -38.28
N GLU A 571 -55.11 8.35 -37.12
CA GLU A 571 -56.28 8.81 -36.37
C GLU A 571 -55.88 9.95 -35.40
N ALA A 572 -56.55 11.10 -35.57
CA ALA A 572 -56.76 12.16 -34.59
C ALA A 572 -58.26 12.15 -34.22
N PRO A 573 -58.83 13.10 -33.45
CA PRO A 573 -58.52 13.65 -32.12
C PRO A 573 -59.75 13.59 -31.16
N ALA A 574 -59.62 14.00 -29.89
CA ALA A 574 -60.72 14.55 -29.03
C ALA A 574 -60.08 15.11 -27.73
N GLU A 575 -60.07 16.42 -27.44
CA GLU A 575 -61.14 17.32 -26.92
C GLU A 575 -61.59 17.04 -25.46
N GLU A 576 -61.23 17.97 -24.56
CA GLU A 576 -62.10 18.81 -23.70
C GLU A 576 -61.27 19.35 -22.52
N ALA A 577 -61.00 20.66 -22.44
CA ALA A 577 -61.86 21.74 -21.93
C ALA A 577 -61.75 21.90 -20.39
N GLY A 578 -61.37 23.10 -19.97
CA GLY A 578 -61.25 23.49 -18.57
C GLY A 578 -60.53 24.83 -18.44
N ALA A 579 -61.19 25.90 -18.88
CA ALA A 579 -60.81 27.27 -18.59
C ALA A 579 -61.29 27.64 -17.18
N GLU A 580 -60.44 28.34 -16.41
CA GLU A 580 -60.89 29.40 -15.52
C GLU A 580 -59.74 30.40 -15.29
N GLU A 581 -60.09 31.67 -15.46
CA GLU A 581 -59.23 32.86 -15.35
C GLU A 581 -58.84 33.17 -13.89
N VAL A 582 -57.77 33.95 -13.69
CA VAL A 582 -57.83 35.33 -13.15
C VAL A 582 -56.46 35.76 -12.55
N VAL A 583 -55.81 36.71 -13.26
CA VAL A 583 -55.26 38.01 -12.79
C VAL A 583 -54.33 37.99 -11.55
N THR A 584 -53.02 38.24 -11.66
CA THR A 584 -52.22 39.49 -11.45
C THR A 584 -50.94 39.04 -10.70
N GLU A 585 -49.74 39.60 -10.79
CA GLU A 585 -49.27 40.96 -11.03
C GLU A 585 -47.76 40.83 -11.37
N ALA A 586 -47.29 41.57 -12.37
CA ALA A 586 -45.87 41.75 -12.64
C ALA A 586 -45.43 43.10 -12.06
N VAL A 587 -44.36 43.13 -11.26
CA VAL A 587 -43.54 44.36 -11.11
C VAL A 587 -42.06 43.99 -11.06
N SER A 588 -41.38 44.40 -12.11
CA SER A 588 -39.94 44.61 -12.22
C SER A 588 -39.46 45.76 -11.33
N VAL A 589 -38.32 45.60 -10.65
CA VAL A 589 -37.48 46.73 -10.24
C VAL A 589 -36.01 46.39 -10.49
N ALA A 590 -35.42 47.12 -11.42
CA ALA A 590 -33.99 47.34 -11.53
C ALA A 590 -33.65 48.61 -10.75
N VAL A 591 -32.65 48.61 -9.87
CA VAL A 591 -31.96 49.82 -9.39
C VAL A 591 -30.50 49.50 -9.01
N GLU A 592 -29.61 50.10 -9.80
CA GLU A 592 -28.39 50.85 -9.49
C GLU A 592 -27.40 50.39 -8.39
N ILE A 593 -26.16 50.24 -8.84
CA ILE A 593 -24.91 50.23 -8.06
C ILE A 593 -24.45 51.69 -7.94
N PRO A 594 -24.10 52.20 -6.74
CA PRO A 594 -23.34 53.44 -6.63
C PRO A 594 -21.83 53.13 -6.58
N GLU A 595 -21.08 53.79 -7.45
CA GLU A 595 -19.63 54.03 -7.30
C GLU A 595 -19.38 55.03 -6.17
N LEU A 596 -18.34 54.77 -5.36
CA LEU A 596 -17.65 55.80 -4.59
C LEU A 596 -16.17 55.39 -4.42
N SER A 597 -15.33 56.20 -5.06
CA SER A 597 -13.87 56.36 -4.92
C SER A 597 -13.47 56.85 -3.53
N VAL A 598 -12.35 56.36 -2.96
CA VAL A 598 -11.38 57.14 -2.16
C VAL A 598 -10.01 56.43 -2.14
N GLU A 599 -9.06 57.09 -2.81
CA GLU A 599 -7.66 57.42 -2.47
C GLU A 599 -6.61 56.34 -2.10
N GLU A 600 -5.52 56.44 -2.87
CA GLU A 600 -4.19 55.87 -2.69
C GLU A 600 -3.47 56.57 -1.52
N GLU A 601 -2.89 55.80 -0.60
CA GLU A 601 -1.75 56.25 0.22
C GLU A 601 -0.63 55.21 0.08
N GLU A 602 0.40 55.60 -0.67
CA GLU A 602 1.71 54.94 -0.71
C GLU A 602 2.52 55.39 0.53
N GLU A 603 2.85 54.46 1.43
CA GLU A 603 3.95 54.64 2.38
C GLU A 603 5.08 53.67 2.07
N GLU A 604 6.12 54.19 1.40
CA GLU A 604 7.45 53.58 1.31
C GLU A 604 8.20 53.76 2.64
N GLU A 605 8.31 52.73 3.47
CA GLU A 605 9.34 52.67 4.51
C GLU A 605 10.57 51.88 4.04
N LYS A 606 11.61 52.63 3.67
CA LYS A 606 12.99 52.15 3.57
C LYS A 606 13.54 51.88 4.97
N ILE A 607 13.88 50.61 5.25
CA ILE A 607 14.76 50.27 6.37
C ILE A 607 16.07 49.69 5.81
N GLU A 608 17.08 50.55 5.73
CA GLU A 608 18.48 50.16 5.64
C GLU A 608 18.94 49.50 6.95
N VAL A 609 19.47 48.27 6.89
CA VAL A 609 20.30 47.71 7.97
C VAL A 609 21.65 47.26 7.42
N LYS A 610 22.69 47.96 7.88
CA LYS A 610 24.12 47.69 7.62
C LYS A 610 24.57 46.29 8.12
N PRO A 611 25.59 45.67 7.49
CA PRO A 611 26.02 44.31 7.79
C PRO A 611 26.93 44.26 9.02
N LYS A 612 26.67 43.35 9.97
CA LYS A 612 27.60 43.01 11.06
C LYS A 612 28.24 41.64 10.88
N LYS A 613 29.56 41.68 10.97
CA LYS A 613 30.61 40.65 10.92
C LYS A 613 30.27 39.30 11.60
N GLY A 614 30.53 38.22 10.85
CA GLY A 614 31.47 37.15 11.22
C GLY A 614 31.17 36.27 12.44
N ARG A 615 30.46 35.15 12.22
CA ARG A 615 30.61 33.93 13.04
C ARG A 615 30.86 32.72 12.14
N LYS A 616 31.97 32.03 12.37
CA LYS A 616 32.44 30.82 11.67
C LYS A 616 31.33 29.74 11.67
N ARG A 617 30.82 29.38 10.49
CA ARG A 617 29.92 28.23 10.28
C ARG A 617 30.74 26.93 10.37
N GLY A 618 30.50 26.14 11.42
CA GLY A 618 30.96 24.76 11.50
C GLY A 618 30.28 23.90 10.42
N ARG A 619 31.09 23.17 9.66
CA ARG A 619 30.68 22.25 8.57
C ARG A 619 29.81 21.13 9.17
N ARG A 620 28.48 21.17 8.98
CA ARG A 620 27.60 20.03 9.29
C ARG A 620 27.89 18.90 8.29
N ARG A 621 28.52 17.82 8.75
CA ARG A 621 28.69 16.58 7.98
C ARG A 621 27.30 15.97 7.71
N ARG A 622 26.94 15.81 6.44
CA ARG A 622 25.72 15.10 6.01
C ARG A 622 25.83 13.64 6.47
N ARG A 623 24.84 13.17 7.24
CA ARG A 623 24.66 11.76 7.57
C ARG A 623 23.76 11.16 6.49
N GLN A 624 24.20 10.09 5.84
CA GLN A 624 23.35 9.30 4.97
C GLN A 624 22.57 8.33 5.86
N LEU A 625 21.25 8.46 5.86
CA LEU A 625 20.34 7.49 6.46
C LEU A 625 19.94 6.54 5.33
N ILE A 626 20.16 5.25 5.52
CA ILE A 626 19.76 4.20 4.58
C ILE A 626 18.64 3.44 5.28
N TYR A 627 17.55 3.22 4.54
CA TYR A 627 16.42 2.42 4.99
C TYR A 627 16.74 0.96 4.71
N ASP A 628 16.61 0.12 5.74
CA ASP A 628 16.85 -1.31 5.66
C ASP A 628 15.50 -2.03 5.52
N GLU A 629 15.32 -2.74 4.40
CA GLU A 629 14.05 -3.37 4.03
C GLU A 629 13.75 -4.65 4.83
N GLU A 630 14.75 -5.28 5.45
CA GLU A 630 14.54 -6.49 6.26
C GLU A 630 14.12 -6.17 7.71
N THR A 631 14.62 -5.07 8.26
CA THR A 631 14.38 -4.67 9.67
C THR A 631 13.38 -3.53 9.82
N GLY A 632 13.09 -2.79 8.74
CA GLY A 632 12.14 -1.68 8.73
C GLY A 632 12.59 -0.42 9.46
N GLU A 633 13.86 -0.35 9.88
CA GLU A 633 14.43 0.78 10.62
C GLU A 633 15.35 1.68 9.75
N LEU A 634 15.54 2.94 10.18
CA LEU A 634 16.45 3.89 9.54
C LEU A 634 17.83 3.83 10.21
N ILE A 635 18.79 3.16 9.57
CA ILE A 635 20.14 2.97 10.11
C ILE A 635 21.08 4.07 9.59
N ALA A 636 21.84 4.68 10.51
CA ALA A 636 22.79 5.75 10.20
C ALA A 636 24.21 5.19 10.03
N ARG A 637 24.65 4.95 8.78
CA ARG A 637 26.01 4.42 8.50
C ARG A 637 27.08 5.47 8.82
N ARG A 638 28.02 5.14 9.72
CA ARG A 638 29.22 5.97 10.00
C ARG A 638 30.43 5.36 9.29
N ARG A 639 31.01 6.08 8.32
CA ARG A 639 32.35 5.74 7.80
C ARG A 639 33.42 6.37 8.69
N HIS A 640 34.25 5.55 9.33
CA HIS A 640 35.47 6.01 9.99
C HIS A 640 36.62 5.90 8.99
N LYS A 641 37.39 6.98 8.79
CA LYS A 641 38.63 6.92 8.03
C LYS A 641 39.73 6.56 9.03
N LYS A 642 40.32 5.37 8.92
CA LYS A 642 41.60 5.03 9.54
C LYS A 642 42.65 4.99 8.44
N GLU A 643 43.83 5.50 8.75
CA GLU A 643 45.00 5.39 7.88
C GLU A 643 45.37 3.90 7.71
N GLU A 644 45.79 3.59 6.48
CA GLU A 644 46.28 2.32 5.95
C GLU A 644 45.27 1.20 5.65
N GLU A 645 45.54 0.59 4.49
CA GLU A 645 44.80 -0.35 3.64
C GLU A 645 44.00 -1.46 4.34
N GLU A 646 42.68 -1.49 4.08
CA GLU A 646 41.80 -2.65 3.79
C GLU A 646 40.34 -2.29 4.11
N TRP A 647 39.42 -2.55 3.17
CA TRP A 647 37.98 -2.33 3.36
C TRP A 647 37.34 -3.62 3.86
N GLU A 648 37.01 -3.71 5.14
CA GLU A 648 36.04 -4.70 5.63
C GLU A 648 34.71 -4.01 5.97
N GLU A 649 33.63 -4.50 5.36
CA GLU A 649 32.26 -4.11 5.70
C GLU A 649 31.81 -4.89 6.94
N TYR A 650 31.55 -4.17 8.04
CA TYR A 650 30.69 -4.68 9.11
C TYR A 650 29.29 -4.09 8.96
N TRP A 651 28.31 -4.98 8.98
CA TRP A 651 26.88 -4.73 8.87
C TRP A 651 26.33 -4.00 10.10
#